data_AF-G8JXS1-F1
#
_entry.id   AF-G8JXS1-F1
#
_cell.length_a   1.000
_cell.length_b   1.000
_cell.length_c   1.000
_cell.angle_alpha   90.00
_cell.angle_beta   90.00
_cell.angle_gamma   90.00
#
_symmetry.space_group_name_H-M   'P 1'
#
loop_
_entity.id
_entity.type
_entity.pdbx_description
1 polymer ?
#
loop_
_entity_poly.entity_id
_entity_poly.type
_entity_poly.pdbx_seq_one_letter_code
_entity_poly.pdbx_strand_id
1 'polypeptide(L)'
;MFKQLSQIGKNITDEISRGLNEDFSTQDSNQVQGQQQQAPAIKREATPSEYDDYPKEIQAKLRKFEKYEQKYPLLLTAYKAEKEKAEDIEALIKILSENTPVSSLNEADQLKGFFEDLNMKNSLLNDEVKRLSYEAISRDKELEELKQLAVEQYSKVSANEDKDLDALLETQKLKLEQKYDEIVREKDGEIEELKSTLQKVDQKIETLELLVAEKENALSGLDGQLKDQDEKLNQMEKLLSLYKDVIKEFDEPKSNVVSKGSPPTSTGRSNKRNKNKKNKNKQSVKDIAGGGVNLEHDGVDNKDKEPGTSLSEAIFSSIETKVKYENLCGDYEKLKEELEKNKKDGDQYREMELRISSLQSELSDTKVALKTRNEELEMVKDMLKTVGNELVDAKDKLKEQGGTSDEELKRLKAEVEALHDAKSQSASSYEEQLGKLTKEVATLLDDKNRLESVLVQSNDQLTRAQEQVQKFRIQNNEMNDKMREFNTLKKSESNSKLALAQREKTIAYLEQQVKDYSLQGSNAQKALRDLEIERERLNKRIEYLVKDLERTKSESKKSSGSLENYIKENGKLSERLEVLQEKYDTVKSLKSNSNNQVDSIKRQCEELNVKLKEANKKIIALEEELNENANILQERTRETNAMRRLLNDDHTDTNAKFRELEEKLAIIRDERDKLKSELDIQVSRRHREVQDLRETNLELKSQISTLTLKEKEYETEVLHLKAVNQRMQRRSSTASEGSEELELVVKSLKESLGNSEQRLRNLKASNQELRLLNSDLNSKLERLSKNYKLLSGQLKVAKEQSGGGATITAMGHGTQSARSSRSGSISIPPSPGNGGEQQQVDASSMGGMKRYATNSGASGATHEVEVNEKIAYIKNVLLGFLEHREQRSQLLPVVTTLLHLDKSDERRLLTSLK
;
A
#
# COMPACT_ATOMS: atom_id res chain seq x y z
N MET A 1 -14.68 21.61 -56.03
CA MET A 1 -15.49 21.26 -54.85
C MET A 1 -16.62 20.29 -55.18
N PHE A 2 -17.79 20.67 -55.75
CA PHE A 2 -18.92 19.71 -55.93
C PHE A 2 -18.58 18.40 -56.68
N LYS A 3 -17.76 18.44 -57.76
CA LYS A 3 -17.29 17.20 -58.41
C LYS A 3 -16.43 16.32 -57.49
N GLN A 4 -15.63 16.89 -56.60
CA GLN A 4 -14.83 16.13 -55.62
C GLN A 4 -15.71 15.51 -54.54
N LEU A 5 -16.75 16.22 -54.07
CA LEU A 5 -17.77 15.65 -53.18
C LEU A 5 -18.52 14.47 -53.83
N SER A 6 -18.85 14.56 -55.12
CA SER A 6 -19.42 13.43 -55.87
C SER A 6 -18.44 12.27 -56.07
N GLN A 7 -17.15 12.56 -56.26
CA GLN A 7 -16.08 11.55 -56.32
C GLN A 7 -15.93 10.84 -54.97
N ILE A 8 -15.93 11.59 -53.87
CA ILE A 8 -15.86 11.09 -52.48
C ILE A 8 -17.10 10.22 -52.18
N GLY A 9 -18.30 10.67 -52.55
CA GLY A 9 -19.52 9.87 -52.38
C GLY A 9 -19.49 8.54 -53.15
N LYS A 10 -18.90 8.51 -54.35
CA LYS A 10 -18.65 7.25 -55.07
C LYS A 10 -17.62 6.38 -54.38
N ASN A 11 -16.46 6.92 -54.04
CA ASN A 11 -15.41 6.18 -53.34
C ASN A 11 -15.92 5.57 -52.02
N ILE A 12 -16.70 6.31 -51.24
CA ILE A 12 -17.36 5.81 -50.01
C ILE A 12 -18.37 4.70 -50.33
N THR A 13 -19.15 4.82 -51.41
CA THR A 13 -20.09 3.76 -51.83
C THR A 13 -19.33 2.49 -52.26
N ASP A 14 -18.21 2.64 -52.97
CA ASP A 14 -17.35 1.54 -53.40
C ASP A 14 -16.60 0.91 -52.20
N GLU A 15 -16.17 1.70 -51.21
CA GLU A 15 -15.53 1.23 -49.98
C GLU A 15 -16.52 0.52 -49.03
N ILE A 16 -17.76 1.01 -48.89
CA ILE A 16 -18.84 0.30 -48.17
C ILE A 16 -19.15 -1.02 -48.88
N SER A 17 -19.25 -1.00 -50.22
CA SER A 17 -19.44 -2.21 -51.03
C SER A 17 -18.26 -3.19 -50.93
N ARG A 18 -17.06 -2.71 -50.58
CA ARG A 18 -15.86 -3.53 -50.37
C ARG A 18 -15.78 -4.10 -48.95
N GLY A 19 -16.07 -3.31 -47.92
CA GLY A 19 -16.16 -3.79 -46.53
C GLY A 19 -17.18 -4.92 -46.39
N LEU A 20 -18.36 -4.74 -47.00
CA LEU A 20 -19.40 -5.78 -47.11
C LEU A 20 -18.99 -7.05 -47.88
N ASN A 21 -17.82 -7.09 -48.52
CA ASN A 21 -17.25 -8.31 -49.11
C ASN A 21 -16.04 -8.84 -48.32
N GLU A 22 -15.26 -7.99 -47.67
CA GLU A 22 -14.09 -8.40 -46.87
C GLU A 22 -14.52 -9.02 -45.50
N ASP A 23 -15.64 -8.56 -44.90
CA ASP A 23 -16.21 -9.14 -43.67
C ASP A 23 -16.70 -10.60 -43.81
N PHE A 24 -16.92 -11.10 -45.04
CA PHE A 24 -17.28 -12.50 -45.28
C PHE A 24 -16.07 -13.46 -45.33
N SER A 25 -14.84 -12.97 -45.14
CA SER A 25 -13.61 -13.79 -45.28
C SER A 25 -12.92 -14.15 -43.96
N THR A 26 -13.42 -13.69 -42.81
CA THR A 26 -12.64 -13.64 -41.54
C THR A 26 -13.23 -14.39 -40.35
N GLN A 27 -14.47 -14.89 -40.44
CA GLN A 27 -15.20 -15.40 -39.26
C GLN A 27 -15.14 -16.93 -39.05
N ASP A 28 -14.41 -17.68 -39.87
CA ASP A 28 -14.39 -19.15 -39.87
C ASP A 28 -13.03 -19.72 -39.41
N SER A 29 -12.60 -19.35 -38.20
CA SER A 29 -11.28 -19.70 -37.66
C SER A 29 -11.20 -19.74 -36.12
N ASN A 30 -12.07 -20.52 -35.46
CA ASN A 30 -11.82 -20.95 -34.07
C ASN A 30 -12.67 -22.14 -33.59
N GLN A 31 -12.18 -23.38 -33.74
CA GLN A 31 -12.32 -24.42 -32.70
C GLN A 31 -11.48 -25.69 -32.94
N VAL A 32 -10.88 -26.19 -31.84
CA VAL A 32 -10.36 -27.55 -31.57
C VAL A 32 -9.26 -28.13 -32.49
N GLN A 33 -8.08 -28.40 -31.89
CA GLN A 33 -7.03 -29.24 -32.47
C GLN A 33 -7.32 -30.73 -32.25
N GLY A 34 -7.06 -31.60 -33.25
CA GLY A 34 -7.47 -33.00 -33.21
C GLY A 34 -6.69 -33.99 -34.09
N GLN A 35 -5.34 -34.00 -33.98
CA GLN A 35 -4.41 -35.09 -34.37
C GLN A 35 -4.40 -35.70 -35.80
N GLN A 36 -3.16 -35.76 -36.33
CA GLN A 36 -2.58 -36.80 -37.22
C GLN A 36 -2.86 -36.86 -38.75
N GLN A 37 -1.79 -36.48 -39.48
CA GLN A 37 -1.10 -37.22 -40.55
C GLN A 37 -1.76 -37.51 -41.93
N GLN A 38 -1.16 -36.87 -42.95
CA GLN A 38 -0.74 -37.42 -44.26
C GLN A 38 -1.74 -38.21 -45.16
N ALA A 39 -2.26 -37.52 -46.20
CA ALA A 39 -2.17 -37.84 -47.64
C ALA A 39 -2.60 -39.23 -48.21
N PRO A 40 -2.97 -39.37 -49.51
CA PRO A 40 -2.90 -38.39 -50.60
C PRO A 40 -4.24 -38.11 -51.31
N ALA A 41 -4.22 -37.28 -52.36
CA ALA A 41 -5.38 -36.92 -53.15
C ALA A 41 -5.88 -38.07 -54.06
N ILE A 42 -7.21 -38.21 -54.16
CA ILE A 42 -7.89 -38.96 -55.22
C ILE A 42 -8.81 -38.00 -55.97
N LYS A 43 -8.61 -37.86 -57.29
CA LYS A 43 -9.60 -37.22 -58.16
C LYS A 43 -10.88 -38.05 -58.11
N ARG A 44 -12.01 -37.45 -57.74
CA ARG A 44 -13.33 -38.04 -57.99
C ARG A 44 -14.01 -37.28 -59.11
N GLU A 45 -14.46 -38.06 -60.09
CA GLU A 45 -15.24 -37.59 -61.24
C GLU A 45 -16.68 -37.32 -60.82
N ALA A 46 -17.50 -36.83 -61.74
CA ALA A 46 -18.88 -36.42 -61.44
C ALA A 46 -19.73 -37.57 -60.89
N THR A 47 -20.23 -37.43 -59.66
CA THR A 47 -21.34 -38.21 -59.12
C THR A 47 -22.65 -37.44 -59.33
N PRO A 48 -23.77 -38.11 -59.69
CA PRO A 48 -25.06 -37.44 -59.88
C PRO A 48 -25.55 -36.72 -58.62
N SER A 49 -26.35 -35.67 -58.78
CA SER A 49 -27.00 -35.01 -57.65
C SER A 49 -28.30 -35.75 -57.30
N GLU A 50 -28.59 -35.90 -56.01
CA GLU A 50 -29.74 -36.66 -55.47
C GLU A 50 -31.13 -36.02 -55.76
N TYR A 51 -31.16 -35.04 -56.67
CA TYR A 51 -32.31 -34.20 -57.01
C TYR A 51 -32.64 -34.15 -58.51
N ASP A 52 -31.89 -34.88 -59.36
CA ASP A 52 -32.05 -34.82 -60.82
C ASP A 52 -33.36 -35.47 -61.33
N ASP A 53 -34.01 -36.34 -60.54
CA ASP A 53 -35.31 -36.97 -60.86
C ASP A 53 -36.54 -36.06 -60.63
N TYR A 54 -36.41 -34.94 -59.92
CA TYR A 54 -37.56 -34.07 -59.62
C TYR A 54 -37.96 -33.19 -60.81
N PRO A 55 -39.27 -32.93 -61.03
CA PRO A 55 -39.74 -32.00 -62.05
C PRO A 55 -39.01 -30.65 -62.07
N LYS A 56 -38.72 -30.13 -63.27
CA LYS A 56 -37.87 -28.94 -63.48
C LYS A 56 -38.32 -27.69 -62.70
N GLU A 57 -39.61 -27.54 -62.40
CA GLU A 57 -40.13 -26.48 -61.54
C GLU A 57 -39.71 -26.63 -60.07
N ILE A 58 -39.65 -27.86 -59.57
CA ILE A 58 -39.19 -28.18 -58.22
C ILE A 58 -37.68 -27.97 -58.14
N GLN A 59 -36.91 -28.42 -59.13
CA GLN A 59 -35.48 -28.10 -59.24
C GLN A 59 -35.21 -26.58 -59.29
N ALA A 60 -36.03 -25.82 -60.03
CA ALA A 60 -35.93 -24.36 -60.09
C ALA A 60 -36.36 -23.65 -58.78
N LYS A 61 -37.21 -24.27 -57.96
CA LYS A 61 -37.54 -23.81 -56.61
C LYS A 61 -36.44 -24.18 -55.61
N LEU A 62 -35.91 -25.40 -55.65
CA LEU A 62 -34.80 -25.85 -54.81
C LEU A 62 -33.55 -24.99 -55.03
N ARG A 63 -33.14 -24.73 -56.29
CA ARG A 63 -32.05 -23.79 -56.63
C ARG A 63 -32.32 -22.31 -56.26
N LYS A 64 -33.53 -21.96 -55.81
CA LYS A 64 -33.85 -20.68 -55.16
C LYS A 64 -33.80 -20.79 -53.65
N PHE A 65 -34.32 -21.88 -53.06
CA PHE A 65 -34.19 -22.17 -51.63
C PHE A 65 -32.72 -22.28 -51.22
N GLU A 66 -31.90 -23.04 -51.93
CA GLU A 66 -30.43 -23.12 -51.77
C GLU A 66 -29.76 -21.73 -51.76
N LYS A 67 -30.23 -20.79 -52.60
CA LYS A 67 -29.74 -19.41 -52.65
C LYS A 67 -30.30 -18.51 -51.54
N TYR A 68 -31.42 -18.87 -50.91
CA TYR A 68 -31.92 -18.21 -49.71
C TYR A 68 -31.28 -18.80 -48.45
N GLU A 69 -31.02 -20.10 -48.43
CA GLU A 69 -30.31 -20.86 -47.40
C GLU A 69 -28.84 -20.45 -47.29
N GLN A 70 -28.19 -20.14 -48.42
CA GLN A 70 -26.90 -19.45 -48.43
C GLN A 70 -27.01 -18.00 -47.90
N LYS A 71 -28.05 -17.25 -48.28
CA LYS A 71 -28.18 -15.83 -47.89
C LYS A 71 -28.68 -15.57 -46.47
N TYR A 72 -29.39 -16.52 -45.86
CA TYR A 72 -29.98 -16.34 -44.53
C TYR A 72 -28.92 -16.28 -43.42
N PRO A 73 -27.87 -17.14 -43.38
CA PRO A 73 -26.72 -16.97 -42.51
C PRO A 73 -26.03 -15.61 -42.71
N LEU A 74 -25.80 -15.18 -43.95
CA LEU A 74 -25.17 -13.88 -44.25
C LEU A 74 -26.01 -12.69 -43.74
N LEU A 75 -27.34 -12.76 -43.85
CA LEU A 75 -28.23 -11.74 -43.30
C LEU A 75 -28.28 -11.78 -41.76
N LEU A 76 -28.17 -12.98 -41.17
CA LEU A 76 -28.14 -13.17 -39.71
C LEU A 76 -26.80 -12.72 -39.09
N THR A 77 -25.66 -12.91 -39.76
CA THR A 77 -24.37 -12.36 -39.30
C THR A 77 -24.33 -10.85 -39.46
N ALA A 78 -24.81 -10.30 -40.59
CA ALA A 78 -24.95 -8.86 -40.76
C ALA A 78 -25.87 -8.22 -39.69
N TYR A 79 -27.02 -8.83 -39.40
CA TYR A 79 -27.91 -8.36 -38.33
C TYR A 79 -27.29 -8.45 -36.94
N LYS A 80 -26.53 -9.51 -36.65
CA LYS A 80 -25.77 -9.63 -35.38
C LYS A 80 -24.72 -8.55 -35.26
N ALA A 81 -23.88 -8.35 -36.28
CA ALA A 81 -22.82 -7.33 -36.27
C ALA A 81 -23.40 -5.91 -36.18
N GLU A 82 -24.55 -5.63 -36.79
CA GLU A 82 -25.20 -4.32 -36.67
C GLU A 82 -25.86 -4.12 -35.29
N LYS A 83 -26.36 -5.20 -34.67
CA LYS A 83 -26.86 -5.18 -33.28
C LYS A 83 -25.72 -5.00 -32.27
N GLU A 84 -24.58 -5.63 -32.50
CA GLU A 84 -23.35 -5.49 -31.71
C GLU A 84 -22.82 -4.06 -31.77
N LYS A 85 -22.72 -3.46 -32.98
CA LYS A 85 -22.41 -2.02 -33.14
C LYS A 85 -23.44 -1.11 -32.47
N ALA A 86 -24.72 -1.46 -32.48
CA ALA A 86 -25.75 -0.68 -31.80
C ALA A 86 -25.59 -0.72 -30.26
N GLU A 87 -25.21 -1.87 -29.70
CA GLU A 87 -24.89 -2.03 -28.28
C GLU A 87 -23.60 -1.26 -27.90
N ASP A 88 -22.56 -1.29 -28.75
CA ASP A 88 -21.35 -0.47 -28.58
C ASP A 88 -21.66 1.04 -28.64
N ILE A 89 -22.55 1.47 -29.54
CA ILE A 89 -23.00 2.87 -29.65
C ILE A 89 -23.83 3.28 -28.43
N GLU A 90 -24.69 2.41 -27.90
CA GLU A 90 -25.44 2.66 -26.67
C GLU A 90 -24.50 2.76 -25.45
N ALA A 91 -23.50 1.89 -25.37
CA ALA A 91 -22.44 1.97 -24.35
C ALA A 91 -21.61 3.27 -24.48
N LEU A 92 -21.26 3.68 -25.71
CA LEU A 92 -20.55 4.94 -25.97
C LEU A 92 -21.39 6.15 -25.55
N ILE A 93 -22.66 6.21 -25.93
CA ILE A 93 -23.59 7.29 -25.55
C ILE A 93 -23.73 7.37 -24.04
N LYS A 94 -23.84 6.22 -23.36
CA LYS A 94 -23.86 6.16 -21.90
C LYS A 94 -22.58 6.75 -21.28
N ILE A 95 -21.41 6.27 -21.70
CA ILE A 95 -20.11 6.76 -21.21
C ILE A 95 -19.95 8.27 -21.45
N LEU A 96 -20.38 8.78 -22.62
CA LEU A 96 -20.38 10.20 -22.93
C LEU A 96 -21.32 10.99 -22.00
N SER A 97 -22.55 10.52 -21.78
CA SER A 97 -23.52 11.18 -20.88
C SER A 97 -23.12 11.17 -19.40
N GLU A 98 -22.32 10.19 -18.97
CA GLU A 98 -21.77 10.12 -17.61
C GLU A 98 -20.56 11.06 -17.40
N ASN A 99 -19.82 11.40 -18.47
CA ASN A 99 -18.55 12.14 -18.40
C ASN A 99 -18.58 13.51 -19.12
N THR A 100 -19.69 13.89 -19.73
CA THR A 100 -19.90 15.15 -20.48
C THR A 100 -21.39 15.52 -20.40
N PRO A 101 -21.77 16.82 -20.36
CA PRO A 101 -23.19 17.24 -20.38
C PRO A 101 -23.98 16.91 -21.67
N VAL A 102 -23.43 16.13 -22.61
CA VAL A 102 -24.06 15.77 -23.88
C VAL A 102 -24.90 14.51 -23.73
N SER A 103 -26.18 14.59 -24.12
CA SER A 103 -27.17 13.52 -23.95
C SER A 103 -27.49 12.76 -25.25
N SER A 104 -26.98 13.22 -26.39
CA SER A 104 -27.18 12.57 -27.69
C SER A 104 -25.98 12.74 -28.62
N LEU A 105 -25.72 11.74 -29.47
CA LEU A 105 -24.66 11.78 -30.49
C LEU A 105 -24.86 12.93 -31.52
N ASN A 106 -26.07 13.47 -31.61
CA ASN A 106 -26.40 14.65 -32.44
C ASN A 106 -25.82 15.97 -31.90
N GLU A 107 -25.32 16.02 -30.67
CA GLU A 107 -24.85 17.24 -30.00
C GLU A 107 -23.31 17.38 -30.00
N ALA A 108 -22.64 16.83 -31.03
CA ALA A 108 -21.18 16.79 -31.13
C ALA A 108 -20.50 18.17 -31.03
N ASP A 109 -21.15 19.26 -31.47
CA ASP A 109 -20.64 20.62 -31.30
C ASP A 109 -20.62 21.09 -29.83
N GLN A 110 -21.54 20.59 -28.99
CA GLN A 110 -21.54 20.87 -27.55
C GLN A 110 -20.41 20.11 -26.83
N LEU A 111 -20.14 18.86 -27.23
CA LEU A 111 -18.97 18.09 -26.76
C LEU A 111 -17.66 18.81 -27.11
N LYS A 112 -17.56 19.36 -28.33
CA LYS A 112 -16.42 20.16 -28.77
C LYS A 112 -16.27 21.45 -27.95
N GLY A 113 -17.36 22.19 -27.73
CA GLY A 113 -17.38 23.39 -26.88
C GLY A 113 -16.95 23.08 -25.44
N PHE A 114 -17.43 21.99 -24.86
CA PHE A 114 -17.03 21.54 -23.52
C PHE A 114 -15.53 21.24 -23.43
N PHE A 115 -14.93 20.60 -24.44
CA PHE A 115 -13.47 20.41 -24.47
C PHE A 115 -12.69 21.70 -24.70
N GLU A 116 -13.23 22.66 -25.45
CA GLU A 116 -12.61 23.99 -25.60
C GLU A 116 -12.65 24.78 -24.28
N ASP A 117 -13.79 24.80 -23.58
CA ASP A 117 -13.94 25.38 -22.24
C ASP A 117 -13.05 24.69 -21.19
N LEU A 118 -12.96 23.36 -21.21
CA LEU A 118 -12.13 22.60 -20.27
C LEU A 118 -10.64 22.81 -20.54
N ASN A 119 -10.23 22.96 -21.80
CA ASN A 119 -8.88 23.38 -22.17
C ASN A 119 -8.59 24.83 -21.76
N MET A 120 -9.53 25.77 -21.92
CA MET A 120 -9.39 27.14 -21.42
C MET A 120 -9.27 27.17 -19.89
N LYS A 121 -10.10 26.41 -19.18
CA LYS A 121 -10.02 26.24 -17.72
C LYS A 121 -8.67 25.66 -17.29
N ASN A 122 -8.16 24.65 -18.00
CA ASN A 122 -6.83 24.09 -17.75
C ASN A 122 -5.71 25.08 -18.08
N SER A 123 -5.83 25.92 -19.13
CA SER A 123 -4.84 26.97 -19.39
C SER A 123 -4.82 27.99 -18.26
N LEU A 124 -5.98 28.54 -17.88
CA LEU A 124 -6.10 29.49 -16.77
C LEU A 124 -5.59 28.91 -15.45
N LEU A 125 -5.88 27.64 -15.16
CA LEU A 125 -5.35 26.96 -13.97
C LEU A 125 -3.83 26.80 -14.04
N ASN A 126 -3.28 26.41 -15.19
CA ASN A 126 -1.84 26.29 -15.38
C ASN A 126 -1.13 27.66 -15.32
N ASP A 127 -1.76 28.72 -15.80
CA ASP A 127 -1.22 30.07 -15.76
C ASP A 127 -1.29 30.67 -14.34
N GLU A 128 -2.34 30.37 -13.56
CA GLU A 128 -2.40 30.68 -12.13
C GLU A 128 -1.40 29.84 -11.32
N VAL A 129 -1.23 28.55 -11.63
CA VAL A 129 -0.18 27.71 -11.02
C VAL A 129 1.22 28.24 -11.34
N LYS A 130 1.49 28.71 -12.58
CA LYS A 130 2.73 29.43 -12.91
C LYS A 130 2.85 30.71 -12.09
N ARG A 131 1.79 31.54 -12.01
CA ARG A 131 1.78 32.82 -11.26
C ARG A 131 2.09 32.59 -9.79
N LEU A 132 1.42 31.64 -9.15
CA LEU A 132 1.65 31.23 -7.75
C LEU A 132 3.03 30.59 -7.56
N SER A 133 3.56 29.85 -8.54
CA SER A 133 4.92 29.31 -8.48
C SER A 133 5.98 30.42 -8.59
N TYR A 134 5.77 31.42 -9.45
CA TYR A 134 6.64 32.60 -9.52
C TYR A 134 6.54 33.47 -8.26
N GLU A 135 5.35 33.61 -7.68
CA GLU A 135 5.14 34.33 -6.43
C GLU A 135 5.78 33.59 -5.25
N ALA A 136 5.68 32.26 -5.20
CA ALA A 136 6.37 31.41 -4.23
C ALA A 136 7.89 31.48 -4.38
N ILE A 137 8.44 31.35 -5.60
CA ILE A 137 9.89 31.51 -5.86
C ILE A 137 10.37 32.92 -5.52
N SER A 138 9.53 33.94 -5.66
CA SER A 138 9.86 35.31 -5.23
C SER A 138 9.83 35.45 -3.71
N ARG A 139 8.82 34.89 -3.02
CA ARG A 139 8.75 34.80 -1.55
C ARG A 139 9.94 34.01 -0.98
N ASP A 140 10.35 32.91 -1.61
CA ASP A 140 11.48 32.11 -1.17
C ASP A 140 12.80 32.87 -1.33
N LYS A 141 12.96 33.65 -2.41
CA LYS A 141 14.10 34.57 -2.58
C LYS A 141 14.09 35.71 -1.57
N GLU A 142 12.95 36.36 -1.33
CA GLU A 142 12.82 37.35 -0.25
C GLU A 142 13.17 36.73 1.12
N LEU A 143 12.73 35.50 1.40
CA LEU A 143 13.08 34.77 2.62
C LEU A 143 14.57 34.39 2.66
N GLU A 144 15.20 34.09 1.54
CA GLU A 144 16.63 33.76 1.46
C GLU A 144 17.51 35.01 1.58
N GLU A 145 17.13 36.13 0.98
CA GLU A 145 17.73 37.46 1.20
C GLU A 145 17.55 37.93 2.65
N LEU A 146 16.36 37.77 3.23
CA LEU A 146 16.11 38.08 4.66
C LEU A 146 16.92 37.16 5.59
N LYS A 147 17.10 35.87 5.25
CA LYS A 147 18.00 34.96 6.00
C LYS A 147 19.46 35.37 5.86
N GLN A 148 19.91 35.75 4.66
CA GLN A 148 21.27 36.23 4.45
C GLN A 148 21.53 37.52 5.22
N LEU A 149 20.61 38.49 5.19
CA LEU A 149 20.68 39.71 6.00
C LEU A 149 20.65 39.42 7.51
N ALA A 150 19.84 38.45 7.96
CA ALA A 150 19.83 38.02 9.36
C ALA A 150 21.16 37.37 9.77
N VAL A 151 21.78 36.55 8.92
CA VAL A 151 23.12 35.95 9.16
C VAL A 151 24.23 36.99 9.10
N GLU A 152 24.14 37.97 8.20
CA GLU A 152 25.11 39.07 8.08
C GLU A 152 25.01 40.05 9.26
N GLN A 153 23.82 40.20 9.86
CA GLN A 153 23.66 40.87 11.16
C GLN A 153 24.19 39.99 12.30
N TYR A 154 23.80 38.71 12.40
CA TYR A 154 24.28 37.80 13.44
C TYR A 154 25.81 37.74 13.54
N SER A 155 26.51 37.69 12.40
CA SER A 155 27.98 37.68 12.35
C SER A 155 28.65 39.01 12.74
N LYS A 156 27.99 40.15 12.50
CA LYS A 156 28.45 41.48 12.97
C LYS A 156 28.10 41.75 14.44
N VAL A 157 27.06 41.10 14.94
CA VAL A 157 26.58 41.18 16.32
C VAL A 157 27.41 40.28 17.23
N SER A 158 27.50 38.97 16.98
CA SER A 158 28.29 38.02 17.79
C SER A 158 29.74 38.46 17.99
N ALA A 159 30.43 38.93 16.92
CA ALA A 159 31.83 39.36 17.02
C ALA A 159 32.09 40.53 18.00
N ASN A 160 31.04 41.26 18.42
CA ASN A 160 31.11 42.31 19.43
C ASN A 160 30.41 41.90 20.73
N GLU A 161 29.23 41.28 20.64
CA GLU A 161 28.47 40.85 21.81
C GLU A 161 29.16 39.72 22.58
N ASP A 162 29.85 38.77 21.94
CA ASP A 162 30.48 37.63 22.65
C ASP A 162 31.59 38.04 23.64
N LYS A 163 32.04 39.31 23.64
CA LYS A 163 32.99 39.85 24.64
C LYS A 163 32.30 40.62 25.76
N ASP A 164 31.36 41.49 25.43
CA ASP A 164 30.64 42.30 26.42
C ASP A 164 29.53 41.48 27.11
N LEU A 165 28.94 40.50 26.42
CA LEU A 165 27.96 39.57 26.97
C LEU A 165 28.59 38.56 27.92
N ASP A 166 29.78 38.00 27.63
CA ASP A 166 30.49 37.15 28.59
C ASP A 166 30.84 37.94 29.86
N ALA A 167 31.37 39.17 29.70
CA ALA A 167 31.66 40.05 30.84
C ALA A 167 30.39 40.44 31.64
N LEU A 168 29.27 40.69 30.97
CA LEU A 168 28.00 41.03 31.61
C LEU A 168 27.32 39.81 32.24
N LEU A 169 27.42 38.63 31.62
CA LEU A 169 26.88 37.37 32.12
C LEU A 169 27.66 36.92 33.35
N GLU A 170 28.99 36.99 33.34
CA GLU A 170 29.82 36.64 34.49
C GLU A 170 29.59 37.62 35.66
N THR A 171 29.49 38.92 35.39
CA THR A 171 29.17 39.92 36.43
C THR A 171 27.69 39.92 36.86
N GLN A 172 26.76 39.32 36.11
CA GLN A 172 25.40 39.04 36.60
C GLN A 172 25.30 37.73 37.37
N LYS A 173 25.97 36.64 36.93
CA LYS A 173 26.09 35.40 37.71
C LYS A 173 26.66 35.69 39.09
N LEU A 174 27.80 36.40 39.16
CA LEU A 174 28.46 36.70 40.44
C LEU A 174 27.59 37.55 41.38
N LYS A 175 26.69 38.39 40.84
CA LYS A 175 25.69 39.14 41.64
C LYS A 175 24.46 38.31 42.03
N LEU A 176 24.05 37.36 41.19
CA LEU A 176 22.99 36.40 41.50
C LEU A 176 23.46 35.42 42.58
N GLU A 177 24.70 34.95 42.48
CA GLU A 177 25.33 34.04 43.43
C GLU A 177 25.62 34.73 44.77
N GLN A 178 26.11 35.98 44.78
CA GLN A 178 26.18 36.81 45.99
C GLN A 178 24.82 36.98 46.68
N LYS A 179 23.75 37.26 45.91
CA LYS A 179 22.39 37.36 46.46
C LYS A 179 21.84 36.02 46.94
N TYR A 180 22.21 34.92 46.28
CA TYR A 180 21.83 33.59 46.72
C TYR A 180 22.53 33.26 48.05
N ASP A 181 23.83 33.54 48.18
CA ASP A 181 24.59 33.40 49.41
C ASP A 181 24.11 34.31 50.54
N GLU A 182 23.60 35.52 50.23
CA GLU A 182 22.97 36.41 51.21
C GLU A 182 21.63 35.83 51.68
N ILE A 183 20.73 35.46 50.77
CA ILE A 183 19.43 34.85 51.10
C ILE A 183 19.61 33.53 51.85
N VAL A 184 20.57 32.69 51.46
CA VAL A 184 20.90 31.45 52.17
C VAL A 184 21.41 31.75 53.58
N ARG A 185 22.30 32.75 53.77
CA ARG A 185 22.75 33.14 55.12
C ARG A 185 21.65 33.76 55.98
N GLU A 186 20.71 34.52 55.40
CA GLU A 186 19.52 35.01 56.10
C GLU A 186 18.63 33.84 56.53
N LYS A 187 18.38 32.86 55.65
CA LYS A 187 17.56 31.68 55.96
C LYS A 187 18.23 30.69 56.90
N ASP A 188 19.55 30.49 56.83
CA ASP A 188 20.30 29.73 57.82
C ASP A 188 20.27 30.44 59.19
N GLY A 189 20.32 31.79 59.21
CA GLY A 189 20.10 32.60 60.41
C GLY A 189 18.72 32.41 61.02
N GLU A 190 17.65 32.58 60.23
CA GLU A 190 16.26 32.29 60.65
C GLU A 190 16.11 30.84 61.15
N ILE A 191 16.77 29.88 60.50
CA ILE A 191 16.75 28.47 60.89
C ILE A 191 17.47 28.23 62.22
N GLU A 192 18.61 28.89 62.50
CA GLU A 192 19.28 28.80 63.80
C GLU A 192 18.51 29.52 64.92
N GLU A 193 17.83 30.64 64.63
CA GLU A 193 16.90 31.26 65.58
C GLU A 193 15.68 30.36 65.86
N LEU A 194 15.10 29.74 64.83
CA LEU A 194 14.03 28.75 64.96
C LEU A 194 14.49 27.52 65.75
N LYS A 195 15.68 26.97 65.50
CA LYS A 195 16.28 25.90 66.32
C LYS A 195 16.47 26.33 67.77
N SER A 196 16.94 27.56 68.01
CA SER A 196 17.12 28.11 69.35
C SER A 196 15.81 28.29 70.09
N THR A 197 14.73 28.70 69.41
CA THR A 197 13.39 28.78 70.01
C THR A 197 12.78 27.40 70.24
N LEU A 198 12.96 26.46 69.31
CA LEU A 198 12.53 25.06 69.46
C LEU A 198 13.20 24.43 70.69
N GLN A 199 14.52 24.52 70.83
CA GLN A 199 15.25 24.00 71.99
C GLN A 199 14.77 24.63 73.32
N LYS A 200 14.40 25.92 73.32
CA LYS A 200 13.80 26.60 74.49
C LYS A 200 12.36 26.18 74.75
N VAL A 201 11.65 25.65 73.76
CA VAL A 201 10.32 25.03 73.91
C VAL A 201 10.47 23.59 74.40
N ASP A 202 11.41 22.82 73.87
CA ASP A 202 11.70 21.45 74.32
C ASP A 202 12.13 21.44 75.80
N GLN A 203 12.99 22.36 76.22
CA GLN A 203 13.35 22.54 77.64
C GLN A 203 12.16 22.94 78.53
N LYS A 204 11.16 23.66 77.98
CA LYS A 204 9.91 23.96 78.68
C LYS A 204 8.98 22.74 78.73
N ILE A 205 8.97 21.90 77.71
CA ILE A 205 8.22 20.64 77.70
C ILE A 205 8.83 19.69 78.73
N GLU A 206 10.16 19.47 78.72
CA GLU A 206 10.86 18.62 79.70
C GLU A 206 10.62 19.09 81.15
N THR A 207 10.70 20.40 81.41
CA THR A 207 10.41 20.94 82.75
C THR A 207 8.93 20.88 83.14
N LEU A 208 8.00 20.97 82.18
CA LEU A 208 6.57 20.72 82.43
C LEU A 208 6.26 19.24 82.65
N GLU A 209 6.89 18.32 81.93
CA GLU A 209 6.76 16.87 82.12
C GLU A 209 7.27 16.44 83.48
N LEU A 210 8.41 16.98 83.93
CA LEU A 210 8.91 16.80 85.31
C LEU A 210 7.92 17.32 86.35
N LEU A 211 7.31 18.49 86.11
CA LEU A 211 6.32 19.09 87.03
C LEU A 211 5.02 18.27 87.05
N VAL A 212 4.56 17.75 85.90
CA VAL A 212 3.44 16.81 85.81
C VAL A 212 3.76 15.53 86.59
N ALA A 213 4.94 14.94 86.40
CA ALA A 213 5.37 13.76 87.15
C ALA A 213 5.44 14.03 88.66
N GLU A 214 5.89 15.22 89.11
CA GLU A 214 5.80 15.61 90.52
C GLU A 214 4.34 15.69 91.01
N LYS A 215 3.41 16.23 90.21
CA LYS A 215 1.98 16.27 90.56
C LYS A 215 1.34 14.90 90.56
N GLU A 216 1.67 14.00 89.64
CA GLU A 216 1.20 12.61 89.63
C GLU A 216 1.71 11.84 90.85
N ASN A 217 3.00 12.00 91.21
CA ASN A 217 3.56 11.44 92.44
C ASN A 217 2.85 12.01 93.68
N ALA A 218 2.61 13.32 93.75
CA ALA A 218 1.86 13.95 94.84
C ALA A 218 0.39 13.46 94.92
N LEU A 219 -0.28 13.27 93.78
CA LEU A 219 -1.62 12.70 93.69
C LEU A 219 -1.63 11.25 94.17
N SER A 220 -0.65 10.42 93.81
CA SER A 220 -0.52 9.06 94.34
C SER A 220 -0.25 9.03 95.85
N GLY A 221 0.48 10.01 96.37
CA GLY A 221 0.68 10.19 97.81
C GLY A 221 -0.61 10.61 98.54
N LEU A 222 -1.43 11.47 97.92
CA LEU A 222 -2.74 11.87 98.42
C LEU A 222 -3.77 10.74 98.35
N ASP A 223 -3.83 9.98 97.26
CA ASP A 223 -4.63 8.75 97.13
C ASP A 223 -4.20 7.69 98.17
N GLY A 224 -2.90 7.55 98.40
CA GLY A 224 -2.36 6.76 99.51
C GLY A 224 -2.86 7.23 100.88
N GLN A 225 -2.80 8.55 101.16
CA GLN A 225 -3.33 9.13 102.40
C GLN A 225 -4.85 9.01 102.52
N LEU A 226 -5.59 9.05 101.42
CA LEU A 226 -7.05 8.92 101.38
C LEU A 226 -7.44 7.47 101.69
N LYS A 227 -6.74 6.47 101.12
CA LYS A 227 -6.86 5.06 101.52
C LYS A 227 -6.49 4.83 102.98
N ASP A 228 -5.44 5.49 103.47
CA ASP A 228 -5.03 5.48 104.87
C ASP A 228 -6.11 6.11 105.78
N GLN A 229 -6.92 7.05 105.28
CA GLN A 229 -8.08 7.62 105.99
C GLN A 229 -9.30 6.71 105.89
N ASP A 230 -9.60 6.11 104.74
CA ASP A 230 -10.66 5.12 104.56
C ASP A 230 -10.44 3.89 105.44
N GLU A 231 -9.21 3.40 105.59
CA GLU A 231 -8.90 2.32 106.54
C GLU A 231 -9.15 2.74 108.00
N LYS A 232 -8.88 4.00 108.36
CA LYS A 232 -9.18 4.56 109.70
C LYS A 232 -10.70 4.78 109.88
N LEU A 233 -11.42 5.15 108.82
CA LEU A 233 -12.88 5.27 108.79
C LEU A 233 -13.53 3.90 108.98
N ASN A 234 -13.08 2.87 108.25
CA ASN A 234 -13.49 1.47 108.41
C ASN A 234 -13.15 0.93 109.81
N GLN A 235 -12.07 1.39 110.44
CA GLN A 235 -11.75 1.05 111.84
C GLN A 235 -12.67 1.76 112.83
N MET A 236 -12.99 3.04 112.61
CA MET A 236 -13.98 3.77 113.40
C MET A 236 -15.39 3.23 113.22
N GLU A 237 -15.76 2.76 112.03
CA GLU A 237 -17.06 2.13 111.76
C GLU A 237 -17.17 0.76 112.45
N LYS A 238 -16.06 -0.01 112.53
CA LYS A 238 -15.99 -1.22 113.37
C LYS A 238 -16.05 -0.90 114.86
N LEU A 239 -15.43 0.20 115.33
CA LEU A 239 -15.57 0.66 116.71
C LEU A 239 -16.99 1.15 117.01
N LEU A 240 -17.68 1.78 116.05
CA LEU A 240 -19.09 2.13 116.11
C LEU A 240 -19.99 0.90 116.12
N SER A 241 -19.66 -0.16 115.37
CA SER A 241 -20.36 -1.46 115.50
C SER A 241 -20.19 -2.02 116.90
N LEU A 242 -18.95 -2.09 117.41
CA LEU A 242 -18.68 -2.58 118.77
C LEU A 242 -19.40 -1.73 119.83
N TYR A 243 -19.44 -0.40 119.70
CA TYR A 243 -20.24 0.47 120.58
C TYR A 243 -21.74 0.21 120.44
N LYS A 244 -22.24 0.02 119.22
CA LYS A 244 -23.65 -0.29 118.91
C LYS A 244 -24.07 -1.68 119.37
N ASP A 245 -23.14 -2.60 119.55
CA ASP A 245 -23.37 -3.93 120.10
C ASP A 245 -23.26 -3.91 121.64
N VAL A 246 -22.30 -3.17 122.23
CA VAL A 246 -22.26 -2.88 123.68
C VAL A 246 -23.51 -2.13 124.15
N ILE A 247 -24.05 -1.22 123.35
CA ILE A 247 -25.33 -0.52 123.63
C ILE A 247 -26.54 -1.47 123.60
N LYS A 248 -26.44 -2.67 123.01
CA LYS A 248 -27.49 -3.71 123.08
C LYS A 248 -27.35 -4.65 124.28
N GLU A 249 -26.20 -4.69 124.95
CA GLU A 249 -25.99 -5.59 126.10
C GLU A 249 -26.53 -5.04 127.44
N PHE A 250 -27.20 -3.88 127.43
CA PHE A 250 -27.69 -3.22 128.65
C PHE A 250 -29.20 -3.39 128.95
N ASP A 251 -29.97 -4.07 128.08
CA ASP A 251 -31.38 -4.42 128.32
C ASP A 251 -31.60 -5.96 128.17
N GLU A 252 -31.64 -6.67 129.30
CA GLU A 252 -32.00 -8.09 129.42
C GLU A 252 -33.54 -8.27 129.62
N PRO A 253 -34.18 -9.48 129.52
CA PRO A 253 -33.60 -10.83 129.67
C PRO A 253 -34.09 -11.98 128.74
N LYS A 254 -33.17 -12.92 128.46
CA LYS A 254 -33.30 -14.41 128.44
C LYS A 254 -34.59 -15.12 127.94
N SER A 255 -34.49 -15.91 126.85
CA SER A 255 -34.93 -17.34 126.83
C SER A 255 -34.57 -18.16 125.56
N ASN A 256 -33.50 -18.97 125.66
CA ASN A 256 -33.35 -20.40 125.32
C ASN A 256 -33.80 -21.07 123.96
N VAL A 257 -33.00 -22.07 123.52
CA VAL A 257 -33.32 -23.30 122.72
C VAL A 257 -33.04 -23.40 121.18
N VAL A 258 -31.83 -23.92 120.85
CA VAL A 258 -31.52 -25.13 120.00
C VAL A 258 -31.31 -25.09 118.45
N SER A 259 -30.08 -25.50 118.05
CA SER A 259 -29.64 -26.40 116.93
C SER A 259 -29.00 -25.91 115.59
N LYS A 260 -27.73 -26.37 115.40
CA LYS A 260 -27.08 -27.03 114.22
C LYS A 260 -27.02 -26.36 112.82
N GLY A 261 -25.79 -26.28 112.26
CA GLY A 261 -25.52 -26.21 110.81
C GLY A 261 -24.07 -25.81 110.46
N SER A 262 -23.38 -26.55 109.57
CA SER A 262 -21.96 -26.34 109.15
C SER A 262 -21.71 -26.99 107.77
N PRO A 263 -20.48 -27.07 107.20
CA PRO A 263 -19.38 -26.12 106.93
C PRO A 263 -19.01 -26.14 105.40
N PRO A 264 -17.74 -26.30 104.94
CA PRO A 264 -16.52 -25.45 105.01
C PRO A 264 -16.39 -24.49 103.76
N THR A 265 -15.39 -24.36 102.85
CA THR A 265 -14.04 -24.94 102.53
C THR A 265 -13.27 -24.01 101.54
N SER A 266 -12.01 -24.27 101.13
CA SER A 266 -10.80 -23.71 101.79
C SER A 266 -9.61 -23.48 100.81
N THR A 267 -8.56 -22.77 101.28
CA THR A 267 -7.11 -22.82 100.86
C THR A 267 -6.65 -22.39 99.44
N GLY A 268 -5.48 -21.75 99.23
CA GLY A 268 -4.57 -21.03 100.17
C GLY A 268 -3.05 -21.06 99.83
N ARG A 269 -2.28 -20.09 100.41
CA ARG A 269 -0.79 -20.00 100.61
C ARG A 269 0.13 -19.66 99.40
N SER A 270 1.34 -19.05 99.56
CA SER A 270 1.92 -18.17 100.63
C SER A 270 3.40 -17.70 100.37
N ASN A 271 3.84 -16.63 101.07
CA ASN A 271 5.21 -16.36 101.61
C ASN A 271 6.35 -15.88 100.63
N LYS A 272 7.40 -15.09 101.01
CA LYS A 272 7.76 -14.28 102.23
C LYS A 272 9.06 -13.42 102.08
N ARG A 273 9.10 -12.22 102.71
CA ARG A 273 10.26 -11.57 103.46
C ARG A 273 11.54 -11.19 102.65
N ASN A 274 12.53 -10.38 103.07
CA ASN A 274 12.95 -9.55 104.25
C ASN A 274 14.17 -8.65 103.81
N LYS A 275 14.77 -7.64 104.49
CA LYS A 275 14.47 -6.69 105.61
C LYS A 275 15.65 -5.67 105.77
N ASN A 276 15.50 -4.61 106.59
CA ASN A 276 16.56 -3.82 107.31
C ASN A 276 17.44 -2.83 106.49
N LYS A 277 18.03 -1.72 107.03
CA LYS A 277 17.87 -0.95 108.32
C LYS A 277 18.67 0.39 108.31
N LYS A 278 18.05 1.50 108.79
CA LYS A 278 18.60 2.65 109.58
C LYS A 278 19.81 3.46 108.97
N ASN A 279 20.24 4.64 109.45
CA ASN A 279 20.06 5.37 110.73
C ASN A 279 20.47 6.88 110.64
N LYS A 280 19.72 7.83 111.26
CA LYS A 280 20.14 9.22 111.68
C LYS A 280 20.66 10.17 110.55
N ASN A 281 20.75 11.51 110.62
CA ASN A 281 20.57 12.63 111.58
C ASN A 281 20.37 13.95 110.72
N LYS A 282 20.15 15.20 111.17
CA LYS A 282 19.44 15.86 112.31
C LYS A 282 19.73 17.40 112.25
N GLN A 283 18.73 18.29 112.46
CA GLN A 283 18.85 19.77 112.70
C GLN A 283 19.31 20.64 111.49
N SER A 284 19.09 21.98 111.37
CA SER A 284 18.30 23.02 112.09
C SER A 284 18.40 24.40 111.38
N VAL A 285 17.65 25.53 111.58
CA VAL A 285 16.35 25.97 112.20
C VAL A 285 16.17 27.50 111.90
N LYS A 286 14.96 28.07 112.05
CA LYS A 286 14.58 29.51 112.26
C LYS A 286 14.29 30.45 111.06
N ASP A 287 12.98 30.67 110.83
CA ASP A 287 12.15 31.88 111.12
C ASP A 287 12.59 33.33 110.77
N ILE A 288 11.55 34.15 110.45
CA ILE A 288 11.37 35.63 110.56
C ILE A 288 11.34 36.48 109.26
N ALA A 289 10.10 36.80 108.86
CA ALA A 289 9.51 38.09 108.38
C ALA A 289 10.26 39.11 107.48
N GLY A 290 9.49 39.75 106.59
CA GLY A 290 9.82 40.99 105.84
C GLY A 290 9.22 41.00 104.44
N GLY A 291 8.88 42.17 103.86
CA GLY A 291 8.30 42.21 102.49
C GLY A 291 8.31 43.56 101.79
N GLY A 292 7.94 43.54 100.50
CA GLY A 292 7.67 44.70 99.63
C GLY A 292 8.88 45.24 98.83
N VAL A 293 8.77 46.27 97.97
CA VAL A 293 7.66 47.22 97.67
C VAL A 293 7.85 47.84 96.24
N ASN A 294 6.77 48.11 95.46
CA ASN A 294 6.66 49.09 94.34
C ASN A 294 7.47 48.91 93.02
N LEU A 295 7.25 49.59 91.86
CA LEU A 295 6.16 50.45 91.29
C LEU A 295 6.27 50.56 89.73
N GLU A 296 5.25 51.16 89.08
CA GLU A 296 5.26 51.89 87.76
C GLU A 296 5.48 51.10 86.44
N HIS A 297 4.61 51.22 85.41
CA HIS A 297 4.50 52.24 84.31
C HIS A 297 5.60 52.11 83.22
N ASP A 298 5.40 52.32 81.91
CA ASP A 298 4.22 52.76 81.13
C ASP A 298 4.30 52.35 79.63
N GLY A 299 3.17 52.29 78.92
CA GLY A 299 3.07 52.22 77.44
C GLY A 299 3.52 50.91 76.74
N VAL A 300 3.26 50.67 75.43
CA VAL A 300 2.52 51.45 74.40
C VAL A 300 1.77 50.48 73.44
N ASP A 301 0.66 50.97 72.86
CA ASP A 301 -0.08 50.40 71.72
C ASP A 301 0.84 49.89 70.55
N ASN A 302 0.63 48.70 69.93
CA ASN A 302 -0.45 48.26 69.00
C ASN A 302 -0.12 48.52 67.50
N LYS A 303 -0.21 47.46 66.67
CA LYS A 303 -0.36 47.46 65.19
C LYS A 303 0.82 47.98 64.33
N ASP A 304 0.87 47.76 63.01
CA ASP A 304 -0.08 47.22 62.01
C ASP A 304 0.68 46.21 61.06
N LYS A 305 0.07 45.27 60.31
CA LYS A 305 -0.40 45.36 58.89
C LYS A 305 0.73 45.73 57.87
N GLU A 306 0.81 45.25 56.61
CA GLU A 306 -0.19 44.66 55.68
C GLU A 306 0.27 43.32 54.99
N PRO A 307 0.13 43.04 53.67
CA PRO A 307 -0.68 41.88 53.26
C PRO A 307 0.07 40.78 52.48
N GLY A 308 -0.28 39.49 52.72
CA GLY A 308 0.37 38.36 52.05
C GLY A 308 -0.46 37.06 51.98
N THR A 309 -0.89 36.73 50.76
CA THR A 309 -1.35 35.43 50.23
C THR A 309 -1.30 34.17 51.12
N SER A 310 -2.46 33.76 51.63
CA SER A 310 -3.09 32.43 51.47
C SER A 310 -2.31 31.11 51.76
N LEU A 311 -1.15 31.14 52.42
CA LEU A 311 -0.66 29.98 53.20
C LEU A 311 -0.74 30.23 54.72
N SER A 312 -0.67 31.50 55.11
CA SER A 312 -1.06 31.96 56.45
C SER A 312 -2.54 31.70 56.75
N GLU A 313 -3.42 31.69 55.75
CA GLU A 313 -4.88 31.71 55.93
C GLU A 313 -5.47 30.36 56.39
N ALA A 314 -4.86 29.23 56.02
CA ALA A 314 -5.20 27.92 56.58
C ALA A 314 -4.72 27.78 58.04
N ILE A 315 -3.57 28.38 58.36
CA ILE A 315 -3.07 28.49 59.73
C ILE A 315 -3.93 29.47 60.53
N PHE A 316 -4.40 30.55 59.92
CA PHE A 316 -5.33 31.51 60.52
C PHE A 316 -6.69 30.85 60.78
N SER A 317 -7.27 30.09 59.85
CA SER A 317 -8.51 29.35 60.13
C SER A 317 -8.35 28.34 61.28
N SER A 318 -7.18 27.70 61.41
CA SER A 318 -6.91 26.70 62.47
C SER A 318 -6.54 27.33 63.83
N ILE A 319 -5.74 28.41 63.84
CA ILE A 319 -5.40 29.17 65.04
C ILE A 319 -6.59 30.05 65.47
N GLU A 320 -7.35 30.64 64.55
CA GLU A 320 -8.55 31.41 64.90
C GLU A 320 -9.68 30.49 65.36
N THR A 321 -9.82 29.25 64.85
CA THR A 321 -10.72 28.27 65.50
C THR A 321 -10.19 27.79 66.85
N LYS A 322 -8.89 27.59 67.03
CA LYS A 322 -8.30 27.27 68.35
C LYS A 322 -8.39 28.40 69.36
N VAL A 323 -8.12 29.65 68.97
CA VAL A 323 -8.23 30.85 69.81
C VAL A 323 -9.68 31.22 70.04
N LYS A 324 -10.60 30.94 69.09
CA LYS A 324 -12.04 30.94 69.39
C LYS A 324 -12.41 29.80 70.33
N TYR A 325 -11.74 28.64 70.31
CA TYR A 325 -11.95 27.56 71.29
C TYR A 325 -11.33 27.86 72.65
N GLU A 326 -10.18 28.53 72.74
CA GLU A 326 -9.52 28.92 74.00
C GLU A 326 -10.20 30.15 74.62
N ASN A 327 -10.63 31.12 73.81
CA ASN A 327 -11.51 32.20 74.28
C ASN A 327 -12.89 31.65 74.64
N LEU A 328 -13.49 30.74 73.85
CA LEU A 328 -14.77 30.13 74.23
C LEU A 328 -14.63 29.18 75.43
N CYS A 329 -13.51 28.49 75.63
CA CYS A 329 -13.26 27.70 76.85
C CYS A 329 -12.96 28.60 78.04
N GLY A 330 -12.16 29.65 77.89
CA GLY A 330 -11.86 30.61 78.95
C GLY A 330 -13.07 31.47 79.31
N ASP A 331 -13.93 31.80 78.34
CA ASP A 331 -15.22 32.43 78.57
C ASP A 331 -16.25 31.41 79.08
N TYR A 332 -16.16 30.12 78.75
CA TYR A 332 -16.96 29.06 79.38
C TYR A 332 -16.49 28.75 80.80
N GLU A 333 -15.21 28.97 81.14
CA GLU A 333 -14.70 28.87 82.51
C GLU A 333 -15.05 30.11 83.33
N LYS A 334 -14.95 31.33 82.76
CA LYS A 334 -15.52 32.54 83.37
C LYS A 334 -17.03 32.41 83.53
N LEU A 335 -17.76 31.97 82.51
CA LEU A 335 -19.21 31.75 82.56
C LEU A 335 -19.58 30.57 83.48
N LYS A 336 -18.68 29.60 83.72
CA LYS A 336 -18.85 28.53 84.72
C LYS A 336 -18.54 29.02 86.13
N GLU A 337 -17.56 29.90 86.33
CA GLU A 337 -17.37 30.61 87.60
C GLU A 337 -18.54 31.55 87.89
N GLU A 338 -19.04 32.27 86.88
CA GLU A 338 -20.22 33.12 86.96
C GLU A 338 -21.49 32.29 87.12
N LEU A 339 -21.58 31.07 86.57
CA LEU A 339 -22.69 30.14 86.81
C LEU A 339 -22.54 29.41 88.15
N GLU A 340 -21.34 29.30 88.73
CA GLU A 340 -21.14 28.92 90.13
C GLU A 340 -21.43 30.06 91.10
N LYS A 341 -21.13 31.32 90.74
CA LYS A 341 -21.55 32.52 91.48
C LYS A 341 -23.07 32.66 91.41
N ASN A 342 -23.68 32.63 90.22
CA ASN A 342 -25.14 32.60 90.04
C ASN A 342 -25.81 31.33 90.62
N LYS A 343 -25.09 30.22 90.85
CA LYS A 343 -25.60 29.10 91.68
C LYS A 343 -25.53 29.42 93.16
N LYS A 344 -24.43 29.97 93.68
CA LYS A 344 -24.32 30.39 95.09
C LYS A 344 -25.27 31.54 95.42
N ASP A 345 -25.50 32.45 94.47
CA ASP A 345 -26.50 33.50 94.54
C ASP A 345 -27.90 32.94 94.29
N GLY A 346 -28.06 31.92 93.45
CA GLY A 346 -29.31 31.18 93.28
C GLY A 346 -29.71 30.36 94.51
N ASP A 347 -28.75 29.80 95.24
CA ASP A 347 -28.91 29.11 96.51
C ASP A 347 -29.19 30.12 97.63
N GLN A 348 -28.55 31.30 97.62
CA GLN A 348 -28.94 32.43 98.47
C GLN A 348 -30.35 32.96 98.12
N TYR A 349 -30.74 33.02 96.85
CA TYR A 349 -32.11 33.36 96.44
C TYR A 349 -33.09 32.29 96.89
N ARG A 350 -32.71 31.02 96.87
CA ARG A 350 -33.54 29.90 97.35
C ARG A 350 -33.62 29.85 98.87
N GLU A 351 -32.56 30.24 99.58
CA GLU A 351 -32.57 30.46 101.03
C GLU A 351 -33.41 31.70 101.37
N MET A 352 -33.36 32.76 100.57
CA MET A 352 -34.26 33.92 100.68
C MET A 352 -35.70 33.56 100.33
N GLU A 353 -35.98 32.67 99.38
CA GLU A 353 -37.33 32.15 99.09
C GLU A 353 -37.83 31.28 100.25
N LEU A 354 -36.99 30.41 100.81
CA LEU A 354 -37.30 29.63 102.01
C LEU A 354 -37.49 30.53 103.23
N ARG A 355 -36.73 31.62 103.36
CA ARG A 355 -36.86 32.61 104.43
C ARG A 355 -38.07 33.53 104.22
N ILE A 356 -38.43 33.86 102.98
CA ILE A 356 -39.69 34.56 102.64
C ILE A 356 -40.87 33.63 102.91
N SER A 357 -40.77 32.34 102.59
CA SER A 357 -41.79 31.33 102.90
C SER A 357 -41.92 31.08 104.40
N SER A 358 -40.81 31.05 105.15
CA SER A 358 -40.86 30.98 106.62
C SER A 358 -41.41 32.27 107.20
N LEU A 359 -40.99 33.45 106.72
CA LEU A 359 -41.54 34.74 107.13
C LEU A 359 -43.02 34.90 106.73
N GLN A 360 -43.48 34.25 105.66
CA GLN A 360 -44.90 34.16 105.29
C GLN A 360 -45.67 33.19 106.18
N SER A 361 -45.07 32.07 106.61
CA SER A 361 -45.63 31.23 107.68
C SER A 361 -45.71 32.03 108.98
N GLU A 362 -44.59 32.57 109.48
CA GLU A 362 -44.47 33.42 110.66
C GLU A 362 -45.45 34.62 110.60
N LEU A 363 -45.66 35.23 109.43
CA LEU A 363 -46.67 36.28 109.22
C LEU A 363 -48.11 35.74 109.20
N SER A 364 -48.34 34.50 108.74
CA SER A 364 -49.64 33.85 108.85
C SER A 364 -49.95 33.42 110.29
N ASP A 365 -48.96 32.91 111.02
CA ASP A 365 -49.04 32.45 112.40
C ASP A 365 -49.21 33.65 113.35
N THR A 366 -48.46 34.74 113.15
CA THR A 366 -48.70 36.00 113.88
C THR A 366 -50.01 36.68 113.49
N LYS A 367 -50.54 36.44 112.28
CA LYS A 367 -51.88 36.92 111.86
C LYS A 367 -53.02 36.07 112.42
N VAL A 368 -52.79 34.77 112.67
CA VAL A 368 -53.68 33.91 113.46
C VAL A 368 -53.61 34.31 114.94
N ALA A 369 -52.42 34.56 115.49
CA ALA A 369 -52.25 35.05 116.85
C ALA A 369 -52.82 36.47 117.03
N LEU A 370 -52.80 37.33 116.00
CA LEU A 370 -53.50 38.62 116.02
C LEU A 370 -55.02 38.46 115.94
N LYS A 371 -55.54 37.43 115.26
CA LYS A 371 -56.97 37.10 115.30
C LYS A 371 -57.38 36.64 116.70
N THR A 372 -56.69 35.66 117.29
CA THR A 372 -57.02 35.21 118.66
C THR A 372 -56.83 36.34 119.68
N ARG A 373 -55.78 37.17 119.55
CA ARG A 373 -55.64 38.38 120.39
C ARG A 373 -56.69 39.46 120.14
N ASN A 374 -57.26 39.55 118.93
CA ASN A 374 -58.38 40.45 118.66
C ASN A 374 -59.71 39.88 119.20
N GLU A 375 -59.90 38.56 119.15
CA GLU A 375 -61.04 37.85 119.76
C GLU A 375 -60.97 37.94 121.29
N GLU A 376 -59.78 37.80 121.89
CA GLU A 376 -59.51 38.13 123.29
C GLU A 376 -59.76 39.62 123.59
N LEU A 377 -59.41 40.55 122.68
CA LEU A 377 -59.67 41.98 122.87
C LEU A 377 -61.17 42.33 122.79
N GLU A 378 -61.97 41.65 121.96
CA GLU A 378 -63.43 41.79 121.97
C GLU A 378 -64.02 41.22 123.28
N MET A 379 -63.55 40.05 123.74
CA MET A 379 -63.94 39.51 125.05
C MET A 379 -63.55 40.47 126.20
N VAL A 380 -62.36 41.08 126.16
CA VAL A 380 -61.94 42.09 127.14
C VAL A 380 -62.76 43.38 127.02
N LYS A 381 -63.16 43.82 125.82
CA LYS A 381 -64.07 44.98 125.63
C LYS A 381 -65.44 44.73 126.24
N ASP A 382 -66.02 43.54 126.05
CA ASP A 382 -67.33 43.21 126.63
C ASP A 382 -67.24 43.05 128.16
N MET A 383 -66.14 42.53 128.71
CA MET A 383 -65.87 42.62 130.15
C MET A 383 -65.67 44.07 130.62
N LEU A 384 -65.10 44.95 129.79
CA LEU A 384 -64.97 46.38 130.13
C LEU A 384 -66.32 47.12 130.07
N LYS A 385 -67.28 46.65 129.27
CA LYS A 385 -68.66 47.18 129.28
C LYS A 385 -69.40 46.81 130.56
N THR A 386 -69.28 45.57 131.06
CA THR A 386 -69.89 45.19 132.34
C THR A 386 -69.29 45.99 133.49
N VAL A 387 -67.96 46.06 133.61
CA VAL A 387 -67.29 46.89 134.62
C VAL A 387 -67.63 48.39 134.46
N GLY A 388 -67.80 48.88 133.23
CA GLY A 388 -68.23 50.24 132.94
C GLY A 388 -69.63 50.57 133.44
N ASN A 389 -70.58 49.63 133.29
CA ASN A 389 -71.94 49.79 133.80
C ASN A 389 -71.97 49.74 135.35
N GLU A 390 -71.23 48.80 135.96
CA GLU A 390 -71.10 48.70 137.42
C GLU A 390 -70.52 49.97 138.05
N LEU A 391 -69.61 50.67 137.36
CA LEU A 391 -69.04 51.93 137.81
C LEU A 391 -70.03 53.11 137.77
N VAL A 392 -71.03 53.07 136.88
CA VAL A 392 -72.11 54.07 136.83
C VAL A 392 -73.13 53.80 137.95
N ASP A 393 -73.54 52.55 138.11
CA ASP A 393 -74.45 52.11 139.20
C ASP A 393 -73.88 52.36 140.61
N ALA A 394 -72.56 52.46 140.75
CA ALA A 394 -71.89 52.86 142.00
C ALA A 394 -71.86 54.38 142.23
N LYS A 395 -71.97 55.19 141.16
CA LYS A 395 -71.82 56.65 141.22
C LYS A 395 -73.12 57.36 141.59
N ASP A 396 -74.25 56.91 141.04
CA ASP A 396 -75.55 57.53 141.31
C ASP A 396 -76.07 57.22 142.73
N LYS A 397 -75.56 56.14 143.35
CA LYS A 397 -75.80 55.81 144.77
C LYS A 397 -75.05 56.69 145.78
N LEU A 398 -74.21 57.63 145.33
CA LEU A 398 -73.33 58.44 146.16
C LEU A 398 -73.66 59.95 146.18
N LYS A 399 -74.88 60.33 145.76
CA LYS A 399 -75.28 61.76 145.67
C LYS A 399 -76.63 62.14 146.30
N GLU A 400 -77.23 61.25 147.08
CA GLU A 400 -78.45 61.54 147.87
C GLU A 400 -78.18 61.46 149.38
N GLN A 401 -77.97 62.61 150.04
CA GLN A 401 -78.45 62.99 151.39
C GLN A 401 -77.73 64.23 151.96
N GLY A 402 -78.39 64.94 152.87
CA GLY A 402 -77.79 66.01 153.69
C GLY A 402 -78.83 66.83 154.49
N GLY A 403 -78.37 67.62 155.46
CA GLY A 403 -79.15 68.70 156.11
C GLY A 403 -79.30 68.64 157.64
N THR A 404 -79.76 69.77 158.21
CA THR A 404 -80.13 70.05 159.63
C THR A 404 -78.98 70.23 160.65
N SER A 405 -79.05 71.11 161.66
CA SER A 405 -79.98 72.25 161.92
C SER A 405 -79.40 73.24 162.96
N ASP A 406 -80.00 74.44 163.07
CA ASP A 406 -79.60 75.52 164.00
C ASP A 406 -80.66 75.75 165.12
N GLU A 407 -80.48 75.11 166.29
CA GLU A 407 -81.29 75.37 167.50
C GLU A 407 -80.48 75.58 168.79
N GLU A 408 -79.16 75.37 168.79
CA GLU A 408 -78.32 75.53 170.00
C GLU A 408 -78.19 77.01 170.43
N LEU A 409 -78.48 77.96 169.53
CA LEU A 409 -78.35 79.42 169.67
C LEU A 409 -79.20 80.07 170.79
N LYS A 410 -79.94 79.28 171.59
CA LYS A 410 -80.87 79.81 172.63
C LYS A 410 -80.69 79.28 174.05
N ARG A 411 -79.92 78.20 174.30
CA ARG A 411 -79.80 77.64 175.67
C ARG A 411 -78.83 78.38 176.59
N LEU A 412 -77.66 78.80 176.10
CA LEU A 412 -76.64 79.47 176.92
C LEU A 412 -76.95 80.94 177.28
N LYS A 413 -78.04 81.52 176.78
CA LYS A 413 -78.43 82.91 177.10
C LYS A 413 -79.18 83.05 178.42
N ALA A 414 -79.62 81.94 179.03
CA ALA A 414 -80.47 81.92 180.22
C ALA A 414 -79.72 81.84 181.57
N GLU A 415 -78.41 81.58 181.57
CA GLU A 415 -77.61 81.43 182.80
C GLU A 415 -77.30 82.77 183.51
N VAL A 416 -77.73 83.91 182.96
CA VAL A 416 -77.38 85.26 183.47
C VAL A 416 -78.58 86.12 183.88
N GLU A 417 -79.82 85.86 183.41
CA GLU A 417 -81.00 86.60 183.91
C GLU A 417 -81.49 86.15 185.30
N ALA A 418 -80.68 85.35 186.00
CA ALA A 418 -80.63 85.35 187.47
C ALA A 418 -80.26 86.74 188.08
N LEU A 419 -79.96 87.75 187.25
CA LEU A 419 -79.67 89.13 187.67
C LEU A 419 -80.77 90.16 187.33
N HIS A 420 -81.85 89.81 186.62
CA HIS A 420 -82.81 90.80 186.11
C HIS A 420 -83.59 91.55 187.22
N ASP A 421 -83.78 90.95 188.40
CA ASP A 421 -84.58 91.55 189.49
C ASP A 421 -83.87 92.69 190.26
N ALA A 422 -82.69 93.16 189.83
CA ALA A 422 -82.10 94.44 190.27
C ALA A 422 -82.71 95.70 189.62
N LYS A 423 -83.52 95.52 188.56
CA LYS A 423 -84.79 96.19 188.18
C LYS A 423 -85.14 97.64 188.64
N SER A 424 -85.98 98.27 187.80
CA SER A 424 -87.21 98.99 188.22
C SER A 424 -87.24 100.51 188.49
N GLN A 425 -86.20 101.31 188.20
CA GLN A 425 -86.25 102.78 188.42
C GLN A 425 -86.25 103.65 187.15
N SER A 426 -86.88 103.14 186.09
CA SER A 426 -87.67 103.97 185.17
C SER A 426 -88.90 104.56 185.91
N ALA A 427 -89.74 105.48 185.40
CA ALA A 427 -90.03 105.82 184.00
C ALA A 427 -90.61 107.24 183.80
N SER A 428 -90.53 108.18 184.75
CA SER A 428 -91.39 109.39 184.74
C SER A 428 -91.05 110.47 183.71
N SER A 429 -89.99 110.34 182.91
CA SER A 429 -89.47 111.39 182.02
C SER A 429 -90.13 111.46 180.62
N TYR A 430 -91.13 110.61 180.33
CA TYR A 430 -91.48 110.28 178.94
C TYR A 430 -92.70 110.98 178.33
N GLU A 431 -93.59 111.62 179.11
CA GLU A 431 -94.81 112.22 178.53
C GLU A 431 -94.55 113.53 177.77
N GLU A 432 -93.72 114.44 178.32
CA GLU A 432 -93.49 115.77 177.71
C GLU A 432 -92.66 115.72 176.41
N GLN A 433 -91.96 114.60 176.15
CA GLN A 433 -91.14 114.41 174.94
C GLN A 433 -91.96 114.04 173.69
N LEU A 434 -93.12 113.39 173.87
CA LEU A 434 -93.93 112.84 172.77
C LEU A 434 -94.45 113.90 171.77
N GLY A 435 -94.71 115.13 172.25
CA GLY A 435 -95.24 116.21 171.42
C GLY A 435 -94.24 116.86 170.44
N LYS A 436 -92.94 116.52 170.52
CA LYS A 436 -91.91 117.04 169.61
C LYS A 436 -91.62 116.08 168.45
N LEU A 437 -91.49 114.78 168.75
CA LEU A 437 -91.21 113.72 167.76
C LEU A 437 -92.20 113.70 166.59
N THR A 438 -93.47 114.05 166.83
CA THR A 438 -94.54 114.00 165.81
C THR A 438 -94.32 114.95 164.63
N LYS A 439 -93.50 116.01 164.77
CA LYS A 439 -93.18 116.92 163.66
C LYS A 439 -91.98 116.43 162.82
N GLU A 440 -91.05 115.72 163.43
CA GLU A 440 -89.82 115.24 162.82
C GLU A 440 -90.06 113.99 161.94
N VAL A 441 -91.01 113.13 162.35
CA VAL A 441 -91.48 111.98 161.56
C VAL A 441 -92.08 112.41 160.20
N ALA A 442 -92.73 113.57 160.14
CA ALA A 442 -93.37 114.06 158.91
C ALA A 442 -92.35 114.46 157.83
N THR A 443 -91.27 115.14 158.20
CA THR A 443 -90.22 115.55 157.25
C THR A 443 -89.42 114.37 156.71
N LEU A 444 -89.10 113.39 157.57
CA LEU A 444 -88.35 112.19 157.18
C LEU A 444 -89.09 111.30 156.18
N LEU A 445 -90.42 111.42 156.08
CA LEU A 445 -91.23 110.64 155.13
C LEU A 445 -91.08 111.13 153.68
N ASP A 446 -90.93 112.45 153.47
CA ASP A 446 -90.84 113.04 152.13
C ASP A 446 -89.45 112.82 151.51
N ASP A 447 -88.40 113.03 152.31
CA ASP A 447 -87.02 112.74 151.91
C ASP A 447 -86.82 111.25 151.53
N LYS A 448 -87.48 110.32 152.24
CA LYS A 448 -87.45 108.90 151.90
C LYS A 448 -87.98 108.64 150.49
N ASN A 449 -89.17 109.15 150.17
CA ASN A 449 -89.80 108.95 148.86
C ASN A 449 -88.94 109.53 147.72
N ARG A 450 -88.29 110.67 147.98
CA ARG A 450 -87.40 111.34 147.04
C ARG A 450 -86.13 110.55 146.75
N LEU A 451 -85.53 109.93 147.78
CA LEU A 451 -84.37 109.04 147.63
C LEU A 451 -84.72 107.77 146.84
N GLU A 452 -85.89 107.17 147.11
CA GLU A 452 -86.36 105.93 146.47
C GLU A 452 -86.51 106.11 144.94
N SER A 453 -87.03 107.26 144.49
CA SER A 453 -87.13 107.63 143.07
C SER A 453 -85.76 107.73 142.36
N VAL A 454 -84.75 108.30 143.02
CA VAL A 454 -83.39 108.44 142.45
C VAL A 454 -82.68 107.08 142.36
N LEU A 455 -82.89 106.21 143.35
CA LEU A 455 -82.30 104.88 143.40
C LEU A 455 -82.80 103.99 142.24
N VAL A 456 -84.10 104.04 141.94
CA VAL A 456 -84.69 103.35 140.78
C VAL A 456 -84.08 103.83 139.47
N GLN A 457 -84.00 105.15 139.24
CA GLN A 457 -83.44 105.70 137.99
C GLN A 457 -81.96 105.34 137.78
N SER A 458 -81.17 105.32 138.86
CA SER A 458 -79.75 104.93 138.81
C SER A 458 -79.58 103.45 138.42
N ASN A 459 -80.36 102.56 139.04
CA ASN A 459 -80.34 101.13 138.74
C ASN A 459 -80.77 100.83 137.29
N ASP A 460 -81.75 101.57 136.78
CA ASP A 460 -82.28 101.47 135.42
C ASP A 460 -81.29 102.00 134.33
N GLN A 461 -80.29 102.79 134.73
CA GLN A 461 -79.16 103.15 133.86
C GLN A 461 -78.04 102.10 133.91
N LEU A 462 -77.77 101.54 135.10
CA LEU A 462 -76.75 100.51 135.31
C LEU A 462 -77.05 99.23 134.51
N THR A 463 -78.30 98.77 134.48
CA THR A 463 -78.73 97.60 133.69
C THR A 463 -78.54 97.82 132.19
N ARG A 464 -78.95 98.99 131.66
CA ARG A 464 -78.76 99.35 130.24
C ARG A 464 -77.28 99.41 129.84
N ALA A 465 -76.41 99.92 130.72
CA ALA A 465 -74.98 99.91 130.50
C ALA A 465 -74.40 98.47 130.49
N GLN A 466 -74.82 97.63 131.42
CA GLN A 466 -74.42 96.21 131.47
C GLN A 466 -74.86 95.45 130.20
N GLU A 467 -76.07 95.68 129.69
CA GLU A 467 -76.53 95.10 128.42
C GLU A 467 -75.63 95.49 127.23
N GLN A 468 -75.27 96.78 127.10
CA GLN A 468 -74.41 97.24 126.01
C GLN A 468 -73.01 96.62 126.09
N VAL A 469 -72.43 96.52 127.30
CA VAL A 469 -71.15 95.84 127.52
C VAL A 469 -71.23 94.36 127.12
N GLN A 470 -72.31 93.65 127.46
CA GLN A 470 -72.49 92.25 127.03
C GLN A 470 -72.66 92.13 125.51
N LYS A 471 -73.44 93.02 124.88
CA LYS A 471 -73.62 93.05 123.41
C LYS A 471 -72.30 93.27 122.67
N PHE A 472 -71.47 94.23 123.11
CA PHE A 472 -70.13 94.43 122.54
C PHE A 472 -69.17 93.27 122.86
N ARG A 473 -69.29 92.62 124.02
CA ARG A 473 -68.47 91.44 124.37
C ARG A 473 -68.77 90.25 123.47
N ILE A 474 -70.06 90.01 123.16
CA ILE A 474 -70.48 88.97 122.20
C ILE A 474 -69.94 89.31 120.80
N GLN A 475 -70.14 90.55 120.32
CA GLN A 475 -69.63 90.97 119.00
C GLN A 475 -68.10 90.87 118.89
N ASN A 476 -67.35 91.21 119.96
CA ASN A 476 -65.89 91.10 119.96
C ASN A 476 -65.43 89.63 119.99
N ASN A 477 -66.16 88.74 120.68
CA ASN A 477 -65.90 87.30 120.60
C ASN A 477 -66.17 86.78 119.18
N GLU A 478 -67.33 87.09 118.58
CA GLU A 478 -67.64 86.74 117.19
C GLU A 478 -66.59 87.23 116.20
N MET A 479 -66.09 88.46 116.34
CA MET A 479 -65.03 89.00 115.48
C MET A 479 -63.70 88.27 115.69
N ASN A 480 -63.36 87.88 116.92
CA ASN A 480 -62.18 87.05 117.18
C ASN A 480 -62.30 85.65 116.58
N ASP A 481 -63.47 85.03 116.64
CA ASP A 481 -63.69 83.70 116.05
C ASP A 481 -63.75 83.75 114.52
N LYS A 482 -64.40 84.76 113.91
CA LYS A 482 -64.31 85.06 112.46
C LYS A 482 -62.85 85.33 112.04
N MET A 483 -62.05 85.98 112.88
CA MET A 483 -60.63 86.21 112.61
C MET A 483 -59.78 84.94 112.77
N ARG A 484 -60.16 84.02 113.66
CA ARG A 484 -59.55 82.68 113.76
C ARG A 484 -59.88 81.82 112.54
N GLU A 485 -61.15 81.79 112.12
CA GLU A 485 -61.61 81.13 110.91
C GLU A 485 -60.94 81.69 109.66
N PHE A 486 -60.82 83.02 109.52
CA PHE A 486 -60.08 83.63 108.42
C PHE A 486 -58.60 83.20 108.41
N ASN A 487 -57.97 83.05 109.58
CA ASN A 487 -56.59 82.59 109.68
C ASN A 487 -56.41 81.07 109.44
N THR A 488 -57.40 80.22 109.78
CA THR A 488 -57.37 78.79 109.40
C THR A 488 -57.67 78.61 107.92
N LEU A 489 -58.64 79.35 107.37
CA LEU A 489 -58.94 79.41 105.93
C LEU A 489 -57.71 79.85 105.14
N LYS A 490 -57.07 80.97 105.50
CA LYS A 490 -55.85 81.48 104.83
C LYS A 490 -54.68 80.49 104.89
N LYS A 491 -54.53 79.73 105.99
CA LYS A 491 -53.57 78.62 106.07
C LYS A 491 -53.95 77.46 105.15
N SER A 492 -55.23 77.08 105.11
CA SER A 492 -55.72 76.03 104.21
C SER A 492 -55.57 76.42 102.74
N GLU A 493 -55.88 77.67 102.38
CA GLU A 493 -55.69 78.26 101.06
C GLU A 493 -54.21 78.23 100.64
N SER A 494 -53.30 78.64 101.54
CA SER A 494 -51.85 78.57 101.28
C SER A 494 -51.37 77.13 101.06
N ASN A 495 -51.89 76.17 101.83
CA ASN A 495 -51.55 74.75 101.67
C ASN A 495 -52.13 74.17 100.39
N SER A 496 -53.37 74.52 100.02
CA SER A 496 -54.01 74.13 98.76
C SER A 496 -53.30 74.74 97.55
N LYS A 497 -52.84 76.00 97.63
CA LYS A 497 -52.01 76.63 96.60
C LYS A 497 -50.64 75.96 96.46
N LEU A 498 -50.00 75.57 97.56
CA LEU A 498 -48.75 74.80 97.53
C LEU A 498 -48.97 73.42 96.88
N ALA A 499 -50.05 72.72 97.26
CA ALA A 499 -50.41 71.41 96.71
C ALA A 499 -50.81 71.49 95.22
N LEU A 500 -51.49 72.56 94.80
CA LEU A 500 -51.76 72.84 93.38
C LEU A 500 -50.46 73.10 92.63
N ALA A 501 -49.58 73.99 93.10
CA ALA A 501 -48.29 74.25 92.45
C ALA A 501 -47.36 73.02 92.40
N GLN A 502 -47.48 72.09 93.36
CA GLN A 502 -46.83 70.78 93.29
C GLN A 502 -47.49 69.87 92.24
N ARG A 503 -48.83 69.82 92.19
CA ARG A 503 -49.57 69.03 91.19
C ARG A 503 -49.34 69.54 89.77
N GLU A 504 -49.34 70.86 89.55
CA GLU A 504 -49.02 71.52 88.29
C GLU A 504 -47.60 71.15 87.82
N LYS A 505 -46.61 71.11 88.73
CA LYS A 505 -45.27 70.61 88.41
C LYS A 505 -45.24 69.13 88.04
N THR A 506 -46.00 68.28 88.74
CA THR A 506 -46.12 66.85 88.35
C THR A 506 -46.89 66.66 87.05
N ILE A 507 -47.88 67.50 86.76
CA ILE A 507 -48.63 67.47 85.49
C ILE A 507 -47.72 67.91 84.36
N ALA A 508 -47.00 69.03 84.48
CA ALA A 508 -46.03 69.47 83.47
C ALA A 508 -44.91 68.45 83.24
N TYR A 509 -44.45 67.76 84.29
CA TYR A 509 -43.50 66.65 84.17
C TYR A 509 -44.10 65.45 83.43
N LEU A 510 -45.33 65.04 83.76
CA LEU A 510 -46.03 63.94 83.09
C LEU A 510 -46.42 64.28 81.65
N GLU A 511 -46.81 65.52 81.35
CA GLU A 511 -47.08 66.03 80.01
C GLU A 511 -45.80 66.03 79.16
N GLN A 512 -44.68 66.48 79.73
CA GLN A 512 -43.37 66.40 79.07
C GLN A 512 -42.97 64.93 78.84
N GLN A 513 -43.13 64.05 79.84
CA GLN A 513 -42.83 62.62 79.71
C GLN A 513 -43.73 61.93 78.67
N VAL A 514 -45.04 62.23 78.62
CA VAL A 514 -45.96 61.74 77.58
C VAL A 514 -45.59 62.28 76.21
N LYS A 515 -45.19 63.55 76.11
CA LYS A 515 -44.72 64.17 74.88
C LYS A 515 -43.43 63.51 74.37
N ASP A 516 -42.47 63.26 75.25
CA ASP A 516 -41.22 62.58 74.93
C ASP A 516 -41.45 61.11 74.54
N TYR A 517 -42.31 60.37 75.23
CA TYR A 517 -42.74 59.03 74.80
C TYR A 517 -43.52 59.05 73.47
N SER A 518 -44.33 60.08 73.20
CA SER A 518 -45.03 60.21 71.91
C SER A 518 -44.05 60.50 70.76
N LEU A 519 -43.00 61.29 71.03
CA LEU A 519 -41.91 61.58 70.10
C LEU A 519 -41.03 60.35 69.87
N GLN A 520 -40.69 59.61 70.94
CA GLN A 520 -39.96 58.35 70.87
C GLN A 520 -40.75 57.29 70.10
N GLY A 521 -42.06 57.18 70.32
CA GLY A 521 -42.95 56.31 69.56
C GLY A 521 -43.06 56.70 68.09
N SER A 522 -43.18 57.99 67.78
CA SER A 522 -43.15 58.53 66.40
C SER A 522 -41.83 58.22 65.70
N ASN A 523 -40.70 58.37 66.40
CA ASN A 523 -39.37 58.10 65.85
C ASN A 523 -39.12 56.59 65.68
N ALA A 524 -39.55 55.75 66.62
CA ALA A 524 -39.53 54.30 66.48
C ALA A 524 -40.41 53.83 65.31
N GLN A 525 -41.58 54.44 65.10
CA GLN A 525 -42.45 54.14 63.97
C GLN A 525 -41.87 54.61 62.62
N LYS A 526 -41.06 55.68 62.59
CA LYS A 526 -40.28 56.04 61.39
C LYS A 526 -39.19 55.00 61.12
N ALA A 527 -38.35 54.71 62.12
CA ALA A 527 -37.28 53.72 62.02
C ALA A 527 -37.81 52.34 61.58
N LEU A 528 -38.98 51.91 62.06
CA LEU A 528 -39.64 50.69 61.59
C LEU A 528 -40.00 50.76 60.10
N ARG A 529 -40.61 51.86 59.60
CA ARG A 529 -40.90 52.01 58.17
C ARG A 529 -39.63 52.06 57.32
N ASP A 530 -38.59 52.73 57.80
CA ASP A 530 -37.31 52.83 57.09
C ASP A 530 -36.63 51.44 56.98
N LEU A 531 -36.67 50.65 58.06
CA LEU A 531 -36.23 49.24 58.08
C LEU A 531 -37.13 48.31 57.24
N GLU A 532 -38.44 48.56 57.16
CA GLU A 532 -39.35 47.83 56.28
C GLU A 532 -39.03 48.09 54.80
N ILE A 533 -38.79 49.36 54.44
CA ILE A 533 -38.39 49.77 53.08
C ILE A 533 -37.00 49.19 52.74
N GLU A 534 -36.06 49.20 53.68
CA GLU A 534 -34.74 48.59 53.49
C GLU A 534 -34.84 47.06 53.34
N ARG A 535 -35.62 46.38 54.18
CA ARG A 535 -35.93 44.95 54.05
C ARG A 535 -36.57 44.64 52.70
N GLU A 536 -37.49 45.46 52.20
CA GLU A 536 -38.12 45.24 50.89
C GLU A 536 -37.12 45.43 49.74
N ARG A 537 -36.21 46.42 49.83
CA ARG A 537 -35.09 46.60 48.89
C ARG A 537 -34.12 45.43 48.92
N LEU A 538 -33.75 44.94 50.11
CA LEU A 538 -32.89 43.78 50.29
C LEU A 538 -33.55 42.51 49.76
N ASN A 539 -34.83 42.27 50.03
CA ASN A 539 -35.59 41.16 49.46
C ASN A 539 -35.58 41.18 47.93
N LYS A 540 -35.87 42.34 47.30
CA LYS A 540 -35.81 42.50 45.84
C LYS A 540 -34.39 42.25 45.32
N ARG A 541 -33.35 42.72 46.02
CA ARG A 541 -31.95 42.46 45.65
C ARG A 541 -31.59 40.97 45.77
N ILE A 542 -32.07 40.28 46.79
CA ILE A 542 -31.93 38.82 46.96
C ILE A 542 -32.65 38.09 45.83
N GLU A 543 -33.88 38.49 45.48
CA GLU A 543 -34.64 37.88 44.37
C GLU A 543 -33.92 38.02 43.02
N TYR A 544 -33.37 39.21 42.71
CA TYR A 544 -32.51 39.40 41.53
C TYR A 544 -31.25 38.51 41.59
N LEU A 545 -30.55 38.46 42.73
CA LEU A 545 -29.34 37.64 42.88
C LEU A 545 -29.63 36.14 42.77
N VAL A 546 -30.76 35.65 43.32
CA VAL A 546 -31.21 34.25 43.16
C VAL A 546 -31.51 33.95 41.69
N LYS A 547 -32.15 34.88 40.97
CA LYS A 547 -32.44 34.74 39.54
C LYS A 547 -31.18 34.73 38.66
N ASP A 548 -30.19 35.55 38.99
CA ASP A 548 -28.89 35.55 38.30
C ASP A 548 -28.04 34.31 38.66
N LEU A 549 -28.11 33.82 39.91
CA LEU A 549 -27.52 32.54 40.31
C LEU A 549 -28.18 31.36 39.58
N GLU A 550 -29.49 31.35 39.41
CA GLU A 550 -30.17 30.29 38.65
C GLU A 550 -29.89 30.39 37.15
N ARG A 551 -29.82 31.61 36.59
CA ARG A 551 -29.38 31.84 35.21
C ARG A 551 -27.97 31.30 34.98
N THR A 552 -26.99 31.74 35.77
CA THR A 552 -25.58 31.31 35.65
C THR A 552 -25.41 29.81 35.90
N LYS A 553 -26.18 29.22 36.83
CA LYS A 553 -26.28 27.76 37.02
C LYS A 553 -26.85 27.05 35.79
N SER A 554 -27.80 27.65 35.06
CA SER A 554 -28.32 27.11 33.80
C SER A 554 -27.32 27.22 32.64
N GLU A 555 -26.55 28.31 32.58
CA GLU A 555 -25.49 28.54 31.58
C GLU A 555 -24.28 27.63 31.87
N SER A 556 -23.91 27.44 33.14
CA SER A 556 -22.94 26.45 33.60
C SER A 556 -23.35 25.02 33.23
N LYS A 557 -24.62 24.63 33.47
CA LYS A 557 -25.14 23.32 33.02
C LYS A 557 -25.08 23.15 31.50
N LYS A 558 -25.42 24.18 30.71
CA LYS A 558 -25.30 24.14 29.24
C LYS A 558 -23.85 24.00 28.80
N SER A 559 -22.94 24.77 29.39
CA SER A 559 -21.49 24.70 29.14
C SER A 559 -20.92 23.32 29.49
N SER A 560 -21.29 22.77 30.65
CA SER A 560 -20.93 21.42 31.08
C SER A 560 -21.45 20.34 30.14
N GLY A 561 -22.70 20.42 29.68
CA GLY A 561 -23.24 19.49 28.68
C GLY A 561 -22.56 19.60 27.32
N SER A 562 -22.19 20.81 26.88
CA SER A 562 -21.39 21.02 25.67
C SER A 562 -19.98 20.45 25.82
N LEU A 563 -19.33 20.66 26.96
CA LEU A 563 -18.03 20.04 27.30
C LEU A 563 -18.11 18.52 27.30
N GLU A 564 -19.15 17.92 27.89
CA GLU A 564 -19.35 16.48 27.89
C GLU A 564 -19.57 15.93 26.46
N ASN A 565 -20.26 16.68 25.59
CA ASN A 565 -20.40 16.34 24.18
C ASN A 565 -19.06 16.45 23.44
N TYR A 566 -18.27 17.51 23.66
CA TYR A 566 -16.93 17.63 23.09
C TYR A 566 -15.97 16.54 23.60
N ILE A 567 -16.08 16.12 24.86
CA ILE A 567 -15.30 14.98 25.41
C ILE A 567 -15.70 13.68 24.71
N LYS A 568 -17.00 13.43 24.49
CA LYS A 568 -17.49 12.26 23.73
C LYS A 568 -17.09 12.29 22.26
N GLU A 569 -17.06 13.47 21.63
CA GLU A 569 -16.61 13.64 20.26
C GLU A 569 -15.08 13.45 20.15
N ASN A 570 -14.30 14.03 21.05
CA ASN A 570 -12.85 13.84 21.11
C ASN A 570 -12.48 12.38 21.40
N GLY A 571 -13.26 11.67 22.23
CA GLY A 571 -13.15 10.22 22.42
C GLY A 571 -13.34 9.43 21.13
N LYS A 572 -14.41 9.72 20.37
CA LYS A 572 -14.65 9.11 19.03
C LYS A 572 -13.57 9.48 18.01
N LEU A 573 -13.01 10.70 18.08
CA LEU A 573 -11.91 11.12 17.23
C LEU A 573 -10.61 10.39 17.61
N SER A 574 -10.38 10.13 18.90
CA SER A 574 -9.26 9.31 19.39
C SER A 574 -9.38 7.85 18.94
N GLU A 575 -10.55 7.22 19.12
CA GLU A 575 -10.87 5.88 18.62
C GLU A 575 -10.67 5.80 17.08
N ARG A 576 -11.12 6.82 16.35
CA ARG A 576 -10.94 6.91 14.89
C ARG A 576 -9.48 7.14 14.49
N LEU A 577 -8.68 7.84 15.32
CA LEU A 577 -7.24 8.01 15.14
C LEU A 577 -6.50 6.69 15.35
N GLU A 578 -6.83 5.97 16.42
CA GLU A 578 -6.27 4.67 16.78
C GLU A 578 -6.57 3.64 15.67
N VAL A 579 -7.82 3.50 15.24
CA VAL A 579 -8.21 2.65 14.10
C VAL A 579 -7.57 3.09 12.77
N LEU A 580 -7.27 4.38 12.59
CA LEU A 580 -6.54 4.86 11.40
C LEU A 580 -5.02 4.58 11.50
N GLN A 581 -4.46 4.58 12.71
CA GLN A 581 -3.08 4.23 12.98
C GLN A 581 -2.84 2.72 12.86
N GLU A 582 -3.76 1.87 13.35
CA GLU A 582 -3.76 0.43 13.06
C GLU A 582 -3.82 0.16 11.55
N LYS A 583 -4.67 0.88 10.81
CA LYS A 583 -4.74 0.80 9.34
C LYS A 583 -3.44 1.29 8.68
N TYR A 584 -2.79 2.30 9.22
CA TYR A 584 -1.49 2.75 8.74
C TYR A 584 -0.39 1.72 8.98
N ASP A 585 -0.29 1.14 10.19
CA ASP A 585 0.75 0.16 10.51
C ASP A 585 0.50 -1.22 9.87
N THR A 586 -0.75 -1.62 9.63
CA THR A 586 -1.08 -2.79 8.78
C THR A 586 -0.74 -2.52 7.31
N VAL A 587 -1.05 -1.36 6.75
CA VAL A 587 -0.62 -0.98 5.38
C VAL A 587 0.91 -0.87 5.27
N LYS A 588 1.60 -0.37 6.30
CA LYS A 588 3.06 -0.23 6.38
C LYS A 588 3.77 -1.58 6.51
N SER A 589 3.23 -2.51 7.28
CA SER A 589 3.74 -3.89 7.35
C SER A 589 3.43 -4.69 6.08
N LEU A 590 2.26 -4.51 5.47
CA LEU A 590 1.97 -5.03 4.12
C LEU A 590 2.91 -4.45 3.06
N LYS A 591 3.21 -3.14 3.09
CA LYS A 591 4.19 -2.49 2.20
C LYS A 591 5.60 -3.02 2.42
N SER A 592 6.00 -3.29 3.67
CA SER A 592 7.28 -3.92 4.00
C SER A 592 7.35 -5.35 3.45
N ASN A 593 6.32 -6.16 3.66
CA ASN A 593 6.22 -7.52 3.11
C ASN A 593 6.24 -7.52 1.57
N SER A 594 5.46 -6.64 0.94
CA SER A 594 5.45 -6.47 -0.53
C SER A 594 6.81 -6.00 -1.05
N ASN A 595 7.49 -5.09 -0.36
CA ASN A 595 8.84 -4.67 -0.74
C ASN A 595 9.85 -5.85 -0.61
N ASN A 596 9.77 -6.65 0.45
CA ASN A 596 10.60 -7.85 0.60
C ASN A 596 10.33 -8.88 -0.50
N GLN A 597 9.08 -9.04 -0.93
CA GLN A 597 8.72 -9.87 -2.10
C GLN A 597 9.29 -9.28 -3.40
N VAL A 598 9.15 -7.97 -3.62
CA VAL A 598 9.71 -7.26 -4.77
C VAL A 598 11.24 -7.37 -4.81
N ASP A 599 11.93 -7.24 -3.68
CA ASP A 599 13.38 -7.38 -3.60
C ASP A 599 13.84 -8.84 -3.74
N SER A 600 13.04 -9.82 -3.33
CA SER A 600 13.25 -11.23 -3.66
C SER A 600 13.10 -11.50 -5.17
N ILE A 601 12.07 -10.93 -5.80
CA ILE A 601 11.85 -11.01 -7.26
C ILE A 601 12.98 -10.31 -8.02
N LYS A 602 13.45 -9.13 -7.57
CA LYS A 602 14.63 -8.47 -8.14
C LYS A 602 15.85 -9.38 -8.11
N ARG A 603 16.16 -10.00 -6.96
CA ARG A 603 17.28 -10.96 -6.82
C ARG A 603 17.12 -12.16 -7.74
N GLN A 604 15.91 -12.69 -7.92
CA GLN A 604 15.64 -13.77 -8.88
C GLN A 604 15.83 -13.30 -10.32
N CYS A 605 15.38 -12.10 -10.69
CA CYS A 605 15.62 -11.49 -11.99
C CYS A 605 17.12 -11.20 -12.23
N GLU A 606 17.86 -10.78 -11.22
CA GLU A 606 19.31 -10.58 -11.25
C GLU A 606 20.05 -11.91 -11.44
N GLU A 607 19.69 -12.96 -10.70
CA GLU A 607 20.23 -14.32 -10.84
C GLU A 607 19.93 -14.90 -12.23
N LEU A 608 18.71 -14.72 -12.75
CA LEU A 608 18.34 -15.11 -14.11
C LEU A 608 19.10 -14.29 -15.17
N ASN A 609 19.36 -13.01 -14.94
CA ASN A 609 20.14 -12.14 -15.83
C ASN A 609 21.64 -12.53 -15.82
N VAL A 610 22.18 -12.95 -14.67
CA VAL A 610 23.53 -13.55 -14.58
C VAL A 610 23.58 -14.87 -15.35
N LYS A 611 22.63 -15.79 -15.12
CA LYS A 611 22.53 -17.05 -15.87
C LYS A 611 22.37 -16.85 -17.37
N LEU A 612 21.62 -15.83 -17.79
CA LEU A 612 21.47 -15.45 -19.20
C LEU A 612 22.78 -14.92 -19.77
N LYS A 613 23.52 -14.07 -19.03
CA LYS A 613 24.86 -13.60 -19.43
C LYS A 613 25.88 -14.73 -19.50
N GLU A 614 25.80 -15.72 -18.61
CA GLU A 614 26.65 -16.92 -18.63
C GLU A 614 26.29 -17.86 -19.79
N ALA A 615 25.00 -18.05 -20.07
CA ALA A 615 24.53 -18.76 -21.25
C ALA A 615 24.98 -18.07 -22.54
N ASN A 616 24.87 -16.74 -22.63
CA ASN A 616 25.35 -15.98 -23.79
C ASN A 616 26.87 -16.06 -23.94
N LYS A 617 27.66 -15.99 -22.85
CA LYS A 617 29.11 -16.26 -22.90
C LYS A 617 29.43 -17.66 -23.40
N LYS A 618 28.64 -18.67 -23.00
CA LYS A 618 28.79 -20.05 -23.48
C LYS A 618 28.39 -20.20 -24.95
N ILE A 619 27.37 -19.47 -25.41
CA ILE A 619 27.01 -19.41 -26.83
C ILE A 619 28.15 -18.80 -27.64
N ILE A 620 28.69 -17.64 -27.21
CA ILE A 620 29.83 -16.99 -27.86
C ILE A 620 31.05 -17.91 -27.90
N ALA A 621 31.39 -18.61 -26.81
CA ALA A 621 32.50 -19.58 -26.80
C ALA A 621 32.26 -20.76 -27.77
N LEU A 622 31.02 -21.27 -27.88
CA LEU A 622 30.67 -22.31 -28.85
C LEU A 622 30.62 -21.79 -30.29
N GLU A 623 30.32 -20.51 -30.51
CA GLU A 623 30.41 -19.84 -31.81
C GLU A 623 31.88 -19.62 -32.20
N GLU A 624 32.76 -19.27 -31.25
CA GLU A 624 34.22 -19.20 -31.43
C GLU A 624 34.79 -20.58 -31.77
N GLU A 625 34.47 -21.63 -31.00
CA GLU A 625 34.84 -23.02 -31.31
C GLU A 625 34.32 -23.47 -32.69
N LEU A 626 33.08 -23.13 -33.05
CA LEU A 626 32.49 -23.46 -34.35
C LEU A 626 33.20 -22.73 -35.50
N ASN A 627 33.55 -21.45 -35.32
CA ASN A 627 34.29 -20.66 -36.30
C ASN A 627 35.74 -21.18 -36.46
N GLU A 628 36.41 -21.58 -35.38
CA GLU A 628 37.73 -22.23 -35.45
C GLU A 628 37.65 -23.57 -36.21
N ASN A 629 36.66 -24.42 -35.90
CA ASN A 629 36.43 -25.66 -36.65
C ASN A 629 36.10 -25.40 -38.13
N ALA A 630 35.34 -24.34 -38.44
CA ALA A 630 35.05 -23.93 -39.81
C ALA A 630 36.30 -23.43 -40.56
N ASN A 631 37.18 -22.68 -39.89
CA ASN A 631 38.48 -22.26 -40.42
C ASN A 631 39.37 -23.47 -40.69
N ILE A 632 39.53 -24.39 -39.74
CA ILE A 632 40.30 -25.64 -39.91
C ILE A 632 39.75 -26.49 -41.06
N LEU A 633 38.42 -26.56 -41.21
CA LEU A 633 37.78 -27.24 -42.34
C LEU A 633 38.04 -26.51 -43.67
N GLN A 634 38.04 -25.17 -43.69
CA GLN A 634 38.36 -24.38 -44.87
C GLN A 634 39.84 -24.55 -45.26
N GLU A 635 40.75 -24.58 -44.30
CA GLU A 635 42.18 -24.83 -44.52
C GLU A 635 42.41 -26.24 -45.07
N ARG A 636 41.86 -27.29 -44.43
CA ARG A 636 41.89 -28.65 -44.98
C ARG A 636 41.24 -28.74 -46.36
N THR A 637 40.23 -27.92 -46.66
CA THR A 637 39.63 -27.84 -48.00
C THR A 637 40.56 -27.16 -49.00
N ARG A 638 41.29 -26.10 -48.61
CA ARG A 638 42.34 -25.45 -49.41
C ARG A 638 43.49 -26.42 -49.68
N GLU A 639 43.98 -27.11 -48.66
CA GLU A 639 45.01 -28.17 -48.76
C GLU A 639 44.55 -29.30 -49.69
N THR A 640 43.34 -29.84 -49.50
CA THR A 640 42.81 -30.91 -50.36
C THR A 640 42.61 -30.42 -51.79
N ASN A 641 42.27 -29.15 -52.02
CA ASN A 641 42.21 -28.56 -53.35
C ASN A 641 43.61 -28.31 -53.95
N ALA A 642 44.62 -28.00 -53.15
CA ALA A 642 46.01 -27.93 -53.60
C ALA A 642 46.54 -29.33 -53.98
N MET A 643 46.30 -30.35 -53.14
CA MET A 643 46.61 -31.75 -53.45
C MET A 643 45.88 -32.24 -54.71
N ARG A 644 44.58 -31.90 -54.87
CA ARG A 644 43.83 -32.23 -56.10
C ARG A 644 44.35 -31.50 -57.34
N ARG A 645 44.85 -30.27 -57.22
CA ARG A 645 45.53 -29.56 -58.32
C ARG A 645 46.83 -30.24 -58.67
N LEU A 646 47.75 -30.40 -57.72
CA LEU A 646 49.04 -31.06 -57.95
C LEU A 646 48.87 -32.47 -58.56
N LEU A 647 47.94 -33.28 -58.04
CA LEU A 647 47.64 -34.60 -58.60
C LEU A 647 47.02 -34.53 -59.99
N ASN A 648 46.15 -33.55 -60.28
CA ASN A 648 45.63 -33.33 -61.62
C ASN A 648 46.72 -32.86 -62.58
N ASP A 649 47.61 -31.99 -62.13
CA ASP A 649 48.69 -31.42 -62.91
C ASP A 649 49.70 -32.54 -63.25
N ASP A 650 50.13 -33.34 -62.26
CA ASP A 650 50.87 -34.60 -62.44
C ASP A 650 50.16 -35.58 -63.40
N HIS A 651 48.83 -35.70 -63.31
CA HIS A 651 48.04 -36.48 -64.25
C HIS A 651 48.04 -35.87 -65.67
N THR A 652 47.99 -34.55 -65.84
CA THR A 652 48.12 -33.94 -67.17
C THR A 652 49.54 -34.09 -67.73
N ASP A 653 50.56 -34.00 -66.89
CA ASP A 653 51.97 -34.14 -67.25
C ASP A 653 52.32 -35.59 -67.63
N THR A 654 51.78 -36.56 -66.91
CA THR A 654 51.90 -37.99 -67.25
C THR A 654 51.06 -38.38 -68.46
N ASN A 655 49.86 -37.81 -68.64
CA ASN A 655 49.07 -37.98 -69.88
C ASN A 655 49.74 -37.30 -71.09
N ALA A 656 50.44 -36.17 -70.92
CA ALA A 656 51.21 -35.53 -71.98
C ALA A 656 52.39 -36.40 -72.40
N LYS A 657 53.18 -36.89 -71.43
CA LYS A 657 54.28 -37.85 -71.66
C LYS A 657 53.77 -39.16 -72.28
N PHE A 658 52.58 -39.63 -71.88
CA PHE A 658 51.94 -40.80 -72.48
C PHE A 658 51.54 -40.54 -73.94
N ARG A 659 50.88 -39.41 -74.24
CA ARG A 659 50.55 -39.00 -75.62
C ARG A 659 51.78 -38.82 -76.49
N GLU A 660 52.85 -38.22 -75.98
CA GLU A 660 54.14 -38.15 -76.67
C GLU A 660 54.70 -39.54 -77.00
N LEU A 661 54.58 -40.50 -76.09
CA LEU A 661 55.01 -41.88 -76.31
C LEU A 661 54.07 -42.61 -77.29
N GLU A 662 52.76 -42.37 -77.24
CA GLU A 662 51.80 -42.88 -78.23
C GLU A 662 52.04 -42.31 -79.62
N GLU A 663 52.37 -41.01 -79.74
CA GLU A 663 52.73 -40.35 -80.99
C GLU A 663 54.05 -40.88 -81.54
N LYS A 664 55.09 -41.01 -80.70
CA LYS A 664 56.37 -41.65 -81.08
C LYS A 664 56.14 -43.10 -81.53
N LEU A 665 55.27 -43.85 -80.84
CA LEU A 665 54.86 -45.20 -81.25
C LEU A 665 54.02 -45.19 -82.52
N ALA A 666 53.20 -44.18 -82.79
CA ALA A 666 52.42 -44.04 -84.01
C ALA A 666 53.33 -43.74 -85.21
N ILE A 667 54.29 -42.82 -85.06
CA ILE A 667 55.32 -42.52 -86.07
C ILE A 667 56.14 -43.78 -86.38
N ILE A 668 56.65 -44.47 -85.36
CA ILE A 668 57.39 -45.74 -85.54
C ILE A 668 56.50 -46.83 -86.16
N ARG A 669 55.20 -46.88 -85.80
CA ARG A 669 54.24 -47.83 -86.41
C ARG A 669 54.04 -47.53 -87.89
N ASP A 670 53.87 -46.26 -88.26
CA ASP A 670 53.68 -45.79 -89.64
C ASP A 670 54.93 -45.96 -90.48
N GLU A 671 56.13 -45.68 -89.93
CA GLU A 671 57.40 -45.98 -90.58
C GLU A 671 57.56 -47.48 -90.83
N ARG A 672 57.25 -48.32 -89.83
CA ARG A 672 57.28 -49.78 -89.96
C ARG A 672 56.23 -50.32 -90.94
N ASP A 673 55.06 -49.68 -91.09
CA ASP A 673 54.07 -50.08 -92.10
C ASP A 673 54.36 -49.50 -93.50
N LYS A 674 54.99 -48.33 -93.62
CA LYS A 674 55.59 -47.83 -94.87
C LYS A 674 56.68 -48.78 -95.36
N LEU A 675 57.64 -49.13 -94.50
CA LEU A 675 58.72 -50.09 -94.79
C LEU A 675 58.19 -51.48 -95.15
N LYS A 676 57.13 -51.96 -94.50
CA LYS A 676 56.42 -53.18 -94.94
C LYS A 676 55.80 -53.01 -96.32
N SER A 677 55.10 -51.92 -96.59
CA SER A 677 54.50 -51.70 -97.92
C SER A 677 55.55 -51.58 -99.03
N GLU A 678 56.70 -50.98 -98.75
CA GLU A 678 57.85 -50.93 -99.67
C GLU A 678 58.45 -52.33 -99.88
N LEU A 679 58.60 -53.12 -98.82
CA LEU A 679 59.03 -54.52 -98.89
C LEU A 679 58.02 -55.38 -99.66
N ASP A 680 56.71 -55.23 -99.45
CA ASP A 680 55.65 -55.95 -100.16
C ASP A 680 55.61 -55.56 -101.64
N ILE A 681 55.86 -54.29 -101.97
CA ILE A 681 56.05 -53.82 -103.35
C ILE A 681 57.33 -54.41 -103.95
N GLN A 682 58.44 -54.49 -103.19
CA GLN A 682 59.69 -55.09 -103.64
C GLN A 682 59.55 -56.60 -103.87
N VAL A 683 58.89 -57.33 -102.95
CA VAL A 683 58.53 -58.73 -103.06
C VAL A 683 57.60 -58.95 -104.26
N SER A 684 56.61 -58.09 -104.47
CA SER A 684 55.73 -58.15 -105.64
C SER A 684 56.47 -57.91 -106.96
N ARG A 685 57.44 -56.98 -106.99
CA ARG A 685 58.33 -56.76 -108.14
C ARG A 685 59.22 -57.97 -108.41
N ARG A 686 59.86 -58.53 -107.37
CA ARG A 686 60.67 -59.76 -107.48
C ARG A 686 59.82 -60.98 -107.85
N HIS A 687 58.57 -61.06 -107.42
CA HIS A 687 57.65 -62.14 -107.80
C HIS A 687 57.29 -62.06 -109.29
N ARG A 688 57.01 -60.85 -109.81
CA ARG A 688 56.81 -60.62 -111.25
C ARG A 688 58.06 -60.95 -112.05
N GLU A 689 59.23 -60.43 -111.67
CA GLU A 689 60.51 -60.77 -112.30
C GLU A 689 60.77 -62.29 -112.31
N VAL A 690 60.47 -63.00 -111.22
CA VAL A 690 60.55 -64.47 -111.15
C VAL A 690 59.46 -65.16 -111.99
N GLN A 691 58.29 -64.55 -112.16
CA GLN A 691 57.25 -65.05 -113.06
C GLN A 691 57.66 -64.84 -114.54
N ASP A 692 58.11 -63.65 -114.92
CA ASP A 692 58.62 -63.33 -116.25
C ASP A 692 59.80 -64.25 -116.62
N LEU A 693 60.71 -64.51 -115.68
CA LEU A 693 61.80 -65.47 -115.81
C LEU A 693 61.32 -66.94 -115.88
N ARG A 694 60.18 -67.28 -115.28
CA ARG A 694 59.56 -68.62 -115.42
C ARG A 694 58.82 -68.77 -116.73
N GLU A 695 58.11 -67.75 -117.18
CA GLU A 695 57.36 -67.74 -118.44
C GLU A 695 58.32 -67.78 -119.63
N THR A 696 59.36 -66.95 -119.64
CA THR A 696 60.46 -67.05 -120.63
C THR A 696 61.20 -68.39 -120.54
N ASN A 697 61.40 -68.98 -119.35
CA ASN A 697 62.00 -70.31 -119.23
C ASN A 697 61.06 -71.43 -119.73
N LEU A 698 59.75 -71.29 -119.57
CA LEU A 698 58.73 -72.18 -120.14
C LEU A 698 58.62 -72.01 -121.66
N GLU A 699 58.72 -70.79 -122.17
CA GLU A 699 58.74 -70.53 -123.61
C GLU A 699 60.01 -71.11 -124.23
N LEU A 700 61.19 -70.87 -123.64
CA LEU A 700 62.45 -71.50 -124.08
C LEU A 700 62.38 -73.04 -124.02
N LYS A 701 61.76 -73.62 -122.99
CA LYS A 701 61.49 -75.07 -122.92
C LYS A 701 60.52 -75.54 -124.00
N SER A 702 59.50 -74.76 -124.33
CA SER A 702 58.56 -75.04 -125.42
C SER A 702 59.27 -74.96 -126.78
N GLN A 703 60.06 -73.91 -127.03
CA GLN A 703 60.90 -73.76 -128.21
C GLN A 703 61.87 -74.96 -128.34
N ILE A 704 62.59 -75.33 -127.28
CA ILE A 704 63.42 -76.55 -127.22
C ILE A 704 62.60 -77.82 -127.51
N SER A 705 61.37 -77.94 -127.00
CA SER A 705 60.49 -79.08 -127.30
C SER A 705 60.06 -79.10 -128.77
N THR A 706 59.80 -77.94 -129.39
CA THR A 706 59.47 -77.89 -130.83
C THR A 706 60.70 -78.13 -131.71
N LEU A 707 61.89 -77.73 -131.26
CA LEU A 707 63.15 -78.00 -131.94
C LEU A 707 63.51 -79.48 -131.86
N THR A 708 63.37 -80.12 -130.69
CA THR A 708 63.58 -81.58 -130.53
C THR A 708 62.47 -82.42 -131.19
N LEU A 709 61.26 -81.87 -131.38
CA LEU A 709 60.24 -82.49 -132.24
C LEU A 709 60.68 -82.43 -133.71
N LYS A 710 61.08 -81.25 -134.21
CA LYS A 710 61.61 -81.08 -135.58
C LYS A 710 62.87 -81.89 -135.83
N GLU A 711 63.74 -82.01 -134.83
CA GLU A 711 64.93 -82.86 -134.87
C GLU A 711 64.52 -84.33 -135.08
N LYS A 712 63.52 -84.83 -134.35
CA LYS A 712 62.95 -86.17 -134.55
C LYS A 712 62.24 -86.32 -135.90
N GLU A 713 61.51 -85.31 -136.37
CA GLU A 713 60.91 -85.30 -137.70
C GLU A 713 62.02 -85.43 -138.77
N TYR A 714 63.07 -84.63 -138.69
CA TYR A 714 64.25 -84.72 -139.55
C TYR A 714 65.02 -86.05 -139.37
N GLU A 715 65.11 -86.64 -138.18
CA GLU A 715 65.66 -87.98 -137.99
C GLU A 715 64.80 -89.02 -138.71
N THR A 716 63.48 -88.96 -138.61
CA THR A 716 62.57 -89.89 -139.32
C THR A 716 62.62 -89.70 -140.83
N GLU A 717 62.74 -88.48 -141.34
CA GLU A 717 62.93 -88.21 -142.76
C GLU A 717 64.32 -88.66 -143.23
N VAL A 718 65.39 -88.43 -142.46
CA VAL A 718 66.73 -88.96 -142.75
C VAL A 718 66.75 -90.49 -142.72
N LEU A 719 65.97 -91.14 -141.84
CA LEU A 719 65.78 -92.60 -141.84
C LEU A 719 64.95 -93.07 -143.06
N HIS A 720 63.91 -92.33 -143.45
CA HIS A 720 63.13 -92.61 -144.65
C HIS A 720 63.99 -92.48 -145.91
N LEU A 721 64.72 -91.38 -146.06
CA LEU A 721 65.70 -91.14 -147.13
C LEU A 721 66.82 -92.18 -147.12
N LYS A 722 67.33 -92.61 -145.96
CA LYS A 722 68.28 -93.74 -145.87
C LYS A 722 67.64 -95.05 -146.36
N ALA A 723 66.39 -95.34 -146.03
CA ALA A 723 65.68 -96.54 -146.49
C ALA A 723 65.37 -96.50 -147.99
N VAL A 724 64.94 -95.34 -148.52
CA VAL A 724 64.72 -95.10 -149.95
C VAL A 724 66.03 -95.17 -150.72
N ASN A 725 67.12 -94.60 -150.20
CA ASN A 725 68.44 -94.67 -150.81
C ASN A 725 68.98 -96.11 -150.80
N GLN A 726 68.87 -96.86 -149.69
CA GLN A 726 69.18 -98.30 -149.68
C GLN A 726 68.32 -99.09 -150.69
N ARG A 727 67.04 -98.74 -150.88
CA ARG A 727 66.16 -99.36 -151.87
C ARG A 727 66.57 -99.01 -153.31
N MET A 728 67.03 -97.78 -153.56
CA MET A 728 67.61 -97.39 -154.85
C MET A 728 68.97 -98.03 -155.08
N GLN A 729 69.82 -98.16 -154.06
CA GLN A 729 71.12 -98.82 -154.12
C GLN A 729 70.98 -100.31 -154.42
N ARG A 730 69.98 -101.00 -153.83
CA ARG A 730 69.62 -102.38 -154.18
C ARG A 730 69.06 -102.52 -155.60
N ARG A 731 68.29 -101.53 -156.10
CA ARG A 731 67.92 -101.49 -157.53
C ARG A 731 69.12 -101.25 -158.44
N SER A 732 70.06 -100.43 -157.99
CA SER A 732 71.29 -100.09 -158.70
C SER A 732 72.21 -101.30 -158.82
N SER A 733 72.38 -102.12 -157.77
CA SER A 733 73.18 -103.36 -157.87
C SER A 733 72.56 -104.34 -158.86
N THR A 734 71.25 -104.60 -158.78
CA THR A 734 70.56 -105.48 -159.75
C THR A 734 70.58 -104.95 -161.19
N ALA A 735 70.70 -103.63 -161.39
CA ALA A 735 70.88 -103.03 -162.71
C ALA A 735 72.35 -103.07 -163.18
N SER A 736 73.31 -103.05 -162.25
CA SER A 736 74.74 -103.19 -162.53
C SER A 736 75.08 -104.63 -162.95
N GLU A 737 74.54 -105.62 -162.25
CA GLU A 737 74.69 -107.05 -162.58
C GLU A 737 74.26 -107.33 -164.04
N GLY A 738 73.06 -106.90 -164.43
CA GLY A 738 72.60 -106.98 -165.83
C GLY A 738 73.38 -106.10 -166.83
N SER A 739 74.11 -105.08 -166.36
CA SER A 739 74.98 -104.26 -167.19
C SER A 739 76.37 -104.89 -167.41
N GLU A 740 76.86 -105.70 -166.47
CA GLU A 740 78.14 -106.42 -166.61
C GLU A 740 78.02 -107.59 -167.60
N GLU A 741 76.88 -108.30 -167.60
CA GLU A 741 76.55 -109.29 -168.64
C GLU A 741 76.52 -108.65 -170.05
N LEU A 742 75.90 -107.47 -170.17
CA LEU A 742 75.90 -106.69 -171.42
C LEU A 742 77.30 -106.20 -171.81
N GLU A 743 78.13 -105.74 -170.87
CA GLU A 743 79.52 -105.34 -171.13
C GLU A 743 80.37 -106.49 -171.67
N LEU A 744 80.19 -107.72 -171.17
CA LEU A 744 80.93 -108.90 -171.65
C LEU A 744 80.59 -109.22 -173.12
N VAL A 745 79.31 -109.18 -173.49
CA VAL A 745 78.85 -109.36 -174.88
C VAL A 745 79.38 -108.22 -175.77
N VAL A 746 79.35 -106.97 -175.30
CA VAL A 746 79.87 -105.81 -176.04
C VAL A 746 81.38 -105.85 -176.22
N LYS A 747 82.15 -106.36 -175.24
CA LYS A 747 83.60 -106.56 -175.36
C LYS A 747 83.94 -107.59 -176.43
N SER A 748 83.26 -108.74 -176.45
CA SER A 748 83.40 -109.75 -177.50
C SER A 748 83.09 -109.20 -178.90
N LEU A 749 82.00 -108.42 -179.04
CA LEU A 749 81.64 -107.78 -180.30
C LEU A 749 82.66 -106.72 -180.76
N LYS A 750 83.21 -105.92 -179.84
CA LYS A 750 84.25 -104.92 -180.14
C LYS A 750 85.56 -105.56 -180.61
N GLU A 751 85.97 -106.68 -180.01
CA GLU A 751 87.19 -107.39 -180.39
C GLU A 751 87.07 -108.04 -181.80
N SER A 752 85.88 -108.56 -182.13
CA SER A 752 85.55 -109.00 -183.49
C SER A 752 85.59 -107.82 -184.49
N LEU A 753 84.99 -106.67 -184.12
CA LEU A 753 84.94 -105.49 -184.98
C LEU A 753 86.34 -104.89 -185.27
N GLY A 754 87.21 -104.77 -184.27
CA GLY A 754 88.56 -104.22 -184.44
C GLY A 754 89.42 -105.04 -185.42
N ASN A 755 89.30 -106.37 -185.38
CA ASN A 755 89.94 -107.27 -186.34
C ASN A 755 89.43 -107.07 -187.79
N SER A 756 88.20 -106.61 -187.97
CA SER A 756 87.67 -106.24 -189.30
C SER A 756 88.18 -104.87 -189.78
N GLU A 757 88.30 -103.87 -188.89
CA GLU A 757 88.82 -102.55 -189.24
C GLU A 757 90.30 -102.59 -189.65
N GLN A 758 91.10 -103.44 -189.00
CA GLN A 758 92.50 -103.67 -189.34
C GLN A 758 92.65 -104.11 -190.81
N ARG A 759 91.78 -105.01 -191.28
CA ARG A 759 91.72 -105.43 -192.70
C ARG A 759 91.26 -104.29 -193.63
N LEU A 760 90.31 -103.47 -193.17
CA LEU A 760 89.73 -102.37 -193.93
C LEU A 760 90.74 -101.22 -194.16
N ARG A 761 91.68 -100.99 -193.23
CA ARG A 761 92.81 -100.06 -193.44
C ARG A 761 93.75 -100.53 -194.56
N ASN A 762 94.10 -101.81 -194.58
CA ASN A 762 94.95 -102.39 -195.63
C ASN A 762 94.28 -102.31 -197.03
N LEU A 763 92.96 -102.54 -197.10
CA LEU A 763 92.18 -102.34 -198.32
C LEU A 763 92.10 -100.87 -198.77
N LYS A 764 92.04 -99.91 -197.84
CA LYS A 764 92.05 -98.47 -198.16
C LYS A 764 93.38 -98.02 -198.77
N ALA A 765 94.51 -98.57 -198.33
CA ALA A 765 95.82 -98.26 -198.93
C ALA A 765 95.85 -98.64 -200.42
N SER A 766 95.43 -99.86 -200.78
CA SER A 766 95.33 -100.32 -202.18
C SER A 766 94.33 -99.49 -203.01
N ASN A 767 93.23 -99.01 -202.41
CA ASN A 767 92.27 -98.16 -203.11
C ASN A 767 92.83 -96.78 -203.48
N GLN A 768 93.86 -96.32 -202.77
CA GLN A 768 94.51 -95.03 -203.00
C GLN A 768 95.37 -95.04 -204.28
N GLU A 769 95.96 -96.18 -204.64
CA GLU A 769 96.68 -96.38 -205.91
C GLU A 769 95.71 -96.39 -207.11
N LEU A 770 94.57 -97.10 -206.99
CA LEU A 770 93.56 -97.19 -208.05
C LEU A 770 92.91 -95.84 -208.42
N ARG A 771 92.88 -94.86 -207.51
CA ARG A 771 92.32 -93.53 -207.80
C ARG A 771 93.22 -92.67 -208.68
N LEU A 772 94.54 -92.85 -208.65
CA LEU A 772 95.44 -92.15 -209.57
C LEU A 772 95.16 -92.56 -211.03
N LEU A 773 94.93 -93.85 -211.27
CA LEU A 773 94.59 -94.39 -212.59
C LEU A 773 93.23 -93.88 -213.13
N ASN A 774 92.27 -93.57 -212.24
CA ASN A 774 90.94 -93.08 -212.62
C ASN A 774 90.94 -91.59 -213.04
N SER A 775 91.99 -90.83 -212.72
CA SER A 775 92.14 -89.44 -213.18
C SER A 775 92.26 -89.34 -214.72
N ASP A 776 92.81 -90.36 -215.38
CA ASP A 776 93.10 -90.34 -216.82
C ASP A 776 91.88 -90.65 -217.70
N LEU A 777 90.90 -91.42 -217.19
CA LEU A 777 89.76 -91.90 -217.98
C LEU A 777 88.68 -90.85 -218.25
N ASN A 778 88.28 -90.07 -217.23
CA ASN A 778 87.19 -89.10 -217.41
C ASN A 778 87.56 -87.90 -218.31
N SER A 779 88.86 -87.69 -218.59
CA SER A 779 89.34 -86.77 -219.63
C SER A 779 88.76 -87.06 -221.03
N LYS A 780 88.34 -88.30 -221.28
CA LYS A 780 87.82 -88.80 -222.57
C LYS A 780 86.29 -88.71 -222.67
N LEU A 781 85.55 -88.88 -221.57
CA LEU A 781 84.09 -89.03 -221.60
C LEU A 781 83.35 -87.71 -221.86
N GLU A 782 83.81 -86.60 -221.30
CA GLU A 782 83.15 -85.30 -221.51
C GLU A 782 83.34 -84.75 -222.94
N ARG A 783 84.33 -85.26 -223.70
CA ARG A 783 84.48 -84.98 -225.14
C ARG A 783 83.38 -85.61 -225.98
N LEU A 784 82.76 -86.72 -225.54
CA LEU A 784 81.59 -87.32 -226.20
C LEU A 784 80.29 -86.60 -225.83
N SER A 785 80.08 -86.31 -224.54
CA SER A 785 78.85 -85.64 -224.06
C SER A 785 78.64 -84.28 -224.75
N LYS A 786 79.73 -83.53 -224.98
CA LYS A 786 79.72 -82.24 -225.71
C LYS A 786 79.30 -82.32 -227.19
N ASN A 787 79.09 -83.53 -227.74
CA ASN A 787 78.55 -83.76 -229.09
C ASN A 787 77.14 -84.37 -229.13
N TYR A 788 76.54 -84.80 -228.00
CA TYR A 788 75.07 -84.98 -227.90
C TYR A 788 74.34 -83.64 -227.65
N LYS A 789 74.92 -82.59 -228.26
CA LYS A 789 74.46 -81.21 -228.36
C LYS A 789 73.20 -81.11 -229.20
N LEU A 790 72.45 -80.02 -228.96
CA LEU A 790 71.67 -79.23 -229.93
C LEU A 790 70.50 -79.90 -230.70
N LEU A 791 70.48 -81.20 -230.99
CA LEU A 791 69.41 -81.83 -231.79
C LEU A 791 68.24 -82.43 -230.98
N SER A 792 68.13 -82.06 -229.70
CA SER A 792 66.90 -82.19 -228.91
C SER A 792 66.69 -80.92 -228.06
N GLY A 793 66.85 -79.76 -228.71
CA GLY A 793 66.80 -78.43 -228.08
C GLY A 793 65.40 -77.93 -227.71
N GLN A 794 64.35 -78.74 -227.88
CA GLN A 794 62.97 -78.42 -227.52
C GLN A 794 62.31 -79.62 -226.84
N LEU A 795 61.48 -79.33 -225.83
CA LEU A 795 60.61 -80.26 -225.10
C LEU A 795 61.32 -81.35 -224.25
N LYS A 796 61.82 -81.14 -223.01
CA LYS A 796 61.76 -80.03 -222.02
C LYS A 796 60.35 -79.53 -221.63
N VAL A 797 59.83 -79.67 -220.40
CA VAL A 797 60.47 -79.76 -219.08
C VAL A 797 59.59 -80.58 -218.13
N ALA A 798 60.15 -81.62 -217.51
CA ALA A 798 60.05 -82.09 -216.10
C ALA A 798 58.70 -82.05 -215.32
N LYS A 799 58.47 -82.88 -214.29
CA LYS A 799 59.47 -83.57 -213.44
C LYS A 799 58.94 -84.82 -212.72
N GLU A 800 59.39 -85.99 -213.16
CA GLU A 800 59.48 -87.20 -212.33
C GLU A 800 60.74 -87.10 -211.42
N GLN A 801 60.86 -87.64 -210.20
CA GLN A 801 60.62 -88.98 -209.61
C GLN A 801 61.87 -89.91 -209.64
N SER A 802 61.82 -91.07 -208.95
CA SER A 802 62.93 -92.03 -208.66
C SER A 802 63.94 -91.58 -207.57
N GLY A 803 64.52 -92.45 -206.70
CA GLY A 803 64.41 -93.91 -206.46
C GLY A 803 65.79 -94.52 -206.07
N GLY A 804 65.98 -95.64 -205.33
CA GLY A 804 65.09 -96.56 -204.59
C GLY A 804 65.86 -97.80 -204.04
N GLY A 805 65.24 -98.66 -203.19
CA GLY A 805 65.76 -99.98 -202.72
C GLY A 805 66.58 -100.01 -201.39
N ALA A 806 66.76 -101.14 -200.67
CA ALA A 806 66.17 -102.50 -200.76
C ALA A 806 66.38 -103.42 -199.49
N THR A 807 65.44 -104.36 -199.25
CA THR A 807 65.55 -105.75 -198.66
C THR A 807 66.11 -106.11 -197.24
N ILE A 808 65.25 -106.78 -196.41
CA ILE A 808 65.49 -108.04 -195.59
C ILE A 808 66.30 -107.88 -194.24
N THR A 809 66.22 -108.65 -193.11
CA THR A 809 65.95 -110.10 -192.76
C THR A 809 65.38 -110.39 -191.32
N ALA A 810 64.71 -111.55 -191.14
CA ALA A 810 64.68 -112.57 -190.03
C ALA A 810 64.67 -112.31 -188.47
N MET A 811 63.74 -113.02 -187.77
CA MET A 811 63.76 -113.78 -186.46
C MET A 811 64.34 -113.17 -185.14
N GLY A 812 63.85 -113.47 -183.90
CA GLY A 812 62.66 -114.21 -183.39
C GLY A 812 62.68 -114.62 -181.88
N HIS A 813 61.50 -114.71 -181.19
CA HIS A 813 61.17 -115.30 -179.84
C HIS A 813 61.88 -114.80 -178.53
N GLY A 814 61.35 -114.95 -177.28
CA GLY A 814 60.03 -115.42 -176.78
C GLY A 814 59.86 -115.56 -175.21
N THR A 815 58.59 -115.71 -174.75
CA THR A 815 58.03 -116.44 -173.54
C THR A 815 58.26 -116.09 -172.02
N GLN A 816 57.17 -115.66 -171.35
CA GLN A 816 56.42 -116.22 -170.16
C GLN A 816 56.96 -116.46 -168.70
N SER A 817 56.03 -116.28 -167.71
CA SER A 817 55.82 -117.01 -166.41
C SER A 817 56.70 -116.72 -165.16
N ALA A 818 56.27 -116.89 -163.88
CA ALA A 818 54.93 -117.08 -163.22
C ALA A 818 54.96 -117.02 -161.65
N ARG A 819 53.78 -116.77 -161.01
CA ARG A 819 53.34 -117.12 -159.60
C ARG A 819 54.11 -116.50 -158.37
N SER A 820 53.59 -116.44 -157.12
CA SER A 820 52.24 -116.57 -156.50
C SER A 820 52.20 -115.95 -155.06
N SER A 821 51.05 -115.97 -154.37
CA SER A 821 50.70 -115.12 -153.19
C SER A 821 50.62 -115.80 -151.80
N ARG A 822 50.66 -114.99 -150.71
CA ARG A 822 49.79 -115.10 -149.49
C ARG A 822 49.75 -113.80 -148.65
N SER A 823 48.97 -113.74 -147.55
CA SER A 823 48.29 -112.50 -147.06
C SER A 823 48.05 -112.41 -145.52
N GLY A 824 47.74 -111.22 -144.97
CA GLY A 824 47.35 -111.01 -143.54
C GLY A 824 46.71 -109.64 -143.15
N SER A 825 46.01 -109.62 -141.99
CA SER A 825 45.24 -108.55 -141.25
C SER A 825 45.92 -107.16 -141.13
N ILE A 826 45.30 -105.96 -140.98
CA ILE A 826 44.07 -105.39 -140.35
C ILE A 826 44.14 -105.11 -138.81
N SER A 827 43.88 -103.83 -138.38
CA SER A 827 43.09 -103.42 -137.18
C SER A 827 42.97 -101.88 -136.93
N ILE A 828 41.81 -101.37 -136.44
CA ILE A 828 41.43 -100.04 -135.82
C ILE A 828 39.89 -100.00 -135.56
N PRO A 829 39.25 -99.02 -134.84
CA PRO A 829 39.69 -98.01 -133.86
C PRO A 829 39.22 -98.39 -132.41
N PRO A 830 38.21 -97.83 -131.64
CA PRO A 830 37.28 -96.66 -131.71
C PRO A 830 37.23 -95.75 -130.41
N SER A 831 36.19 -94.91 -130.23
CA SER A 831 35.86 -94.05 -129.03
C SER A 831 34.41 -93.47 -129.17
N PRO A 832 33.78 -92.61 -128.29
CA PRO A 832 34.09 -92.08 -126.92
C PRO A 832 32.85 -92.10 -125.94
N GLY A 833 32.81 -91.30 -124.83
CA GLY A 833 31.52 -90.81 -124.25
C GLY A 833 31.35 -90.45 -122.73
N ASN A 834 31.18 -89.14 -122.43
CA ASN A 834 30.19 -88.45 -121.54
C ASN A 834 29.79 -88.87 -120.08
N GLY A 835 29.79 -87.89 -119.15
CA GLY A 835 28.75 -87.68 -118.09
C GLY A 835 29.07 -87.95 -116.60
N GLY A 836 28.53 -87.13 -115.66
CA GLY A 836 28.29 -87.56 -114.25
C GLY A 836 28.68 -86.64 -113.05
N GLU A 837 27.70 -85.89 -112.56
CA GLU A 837 27.54 -85.07 -111.32
C GLU A 837 28.11 -85.44 -109.91
N GLN A 838 28.12 -84.41 -109.03
CA GLN A 838 27.73 -84.36 -107.58
C GLN A 838 28.74 -84.38 -106.38
N GLN A 839 28.41 -83.52 -105.39
CA GLN A 839 28.72 -83.47 -103.92
C GLN A 839 30.20 -83.29 -103.46
N GLN A 840 30.58 -82.24 -102.71
CA GLN A 840 30.27 -81.81 -101.32
C GLN A 840 31.00 -82.61 -100.21
N VAL A 841 31.83 -81.93 -99.38
CA VAL A 841 31.59 -81.63 -97.94
C VAL A 841 32.70 -80.74 -97.32
N ASP A 842 32.30 -79.79 -96.45
CA ASP A 842 32.89 -79.38 -95.16
C ASP A 842 34.34 -78.84 -94.99
N ALA A 843 34.66 -77.95 -94.02
CA ALA A 843 33.82 -77.19 -93.05
C ALA A 843 34.54 -75.96 -92.42
N SER A 844 33.76 -75.10 -91.72
CA SER A 844 34.12 -74.11 -90.67
C SER A 844 35.02 -72.90 -91.04
N SER A 845 34.68 -71.62 -90.76
CA SER A 845 34.25 -70.90 -89.52
C SER A 845 35.46 -70.42 -88.68
N MET A 846 35.53 -69.24 -88.06
CA MET A 846 34.54 -68.20 -87.64
C MET A 846 35.19 -66.79 -87.72
N GLY A 847 34.52 -65.67 -88.03
CA GLY A 847 33.62 -64.85 -87.19
C GLY A 847 34.09 -63.35 -87.24
N GLY A 848 33.33 -62.28 -86.95
CA GLY A 848 31.91 -62.05 -86.64
C GLY A 848 31.42 -60.69 -87.23
N MET A 849 30.13 -60.34 -87.32
CA MET A 849 29.16 -60.00 -86.24
C MET A 849 29.38 -58.56 -85.67
N LYS A 850 28.46 -57.57 -85.63
CA LYS A 850 27.10 -57.32 -86.19
C LYS A 850 26.69 -55.82 -85.97
N ARG A 851 26.08 -55.15 -86.98
CA ARG A 851 24.91 -54.20 -86.90
C ARG A 851 25.03 -52.93 -86.00
N TYR A 852 24.20 -51.87 -86.02
CA TYR A 852 22.96 -51.46 -86.72
C TYR A 852 22.84 -49.90 -86.78
N ALA A 853 22.08 -49.36 -87.77
CA ALA A 853 21.03 -48.31 -87.70
C ALA A 853 21.07 -47.08 -86.72
N THR A 854 20.45 -45.91 -86.97
CA THR A 854 19.91 -45.20 -88.16
C THR A 854 19.61 -43.72 -87.82
N ASN A 855 19.47 -42.90 -88.86
CA ASN A 855 18.96 -41.51 -88.86
C ASN A 855 17.59 -41.31 -88.16
N SER A 856 17.44 -40.23 -87.36
CA SER A 856 16.36 -39.21 -87.47
C SER A 856 16.44 -38.21 -86.30
N GLY A 857 16.11 -36.93 -86.51
CA GLY A 857 16.31 -35.86 -85.52
C GLY A 857 15.04 -35.27 -84.92
N ALA A 858 15.22 -34.43 -83.91
CA ALA A 858 14.19 -33.53 -83.37
C ALA A 858 14.83 -32.20 -82.95
N SER A 859 14.18 -31.08 -83.23
CA SER A 859 14.61 -29.73 -82.86
C SER A 859 13.81 -29.19 -81.68
N GLY A 860 14.41 -28.31 -80.87
CA GLY A 860 13.69 -27.48 -79.89
C GLY A 860 13.98 -27.80 -78.43
N ALA A 861 15.10 -27.27 -77.90
CA ALA A 861 15.42 -27.32 -76.46
C ALA A 861 16.32 -26.14 -76.01
N THR A 862 16.20 -24.97 -76.65
CA THR A 862 17.10 -23.81 -76.40
C THR A 862 16.46 -22.65 -75.65
N HIS A 863 15.17 -22.73 -75.31
CA HIS A 863 14.45 -21.60 -74.69
C HIS A 863 14.36 -21.66 -73.16
N GLU A 864 14.54 -22.82 -72.53
CA GLU A 864 14.45 -23.00 -71.07
C GLU A 864 15.76 -22.68 -70.33
N VAL A 865 16.92 -22.87 -70.96
CA VAL A 865 18.23 -22.64 -70.32
C VAL A 865 18.47 -21.16 -70.04
N GLU A 866 18.29 -20.29 -71.04
CA GLU A 866 18.36 -18.83 -70.84
C GLU A 866 17.34 -18.34 -69.79
N VAL A 867 16.14 -18.92 -69.77
CA VAL A 867 15.09 -18.55 -68.81
C VAL A 867 15.51 -18.94 -67.40
N ASN A 868 16.08 -20.14 -67.20
CA ASN A 868 16.60 -20.56 -65.90
C ASN A 868 17.80 -19.73 -65.42
N GLU A 869 18.73 -19.34 -66.29
CA GLU A 869 19.85 -18.46 -65.93
C GLU A 869 19.37 -17.05 -65.56
N LYS A 870 18.42 -16.49 -66.33
CA LYS A 870 17.80 -15.19 -66.01
C LYS A 870 17.00 -15.25 -64.71
N ILE A 871 16.26 -16.33 -64.46
CA ILE A 871 15.57 -16.59 -63.19
C ILE A 871 16.56 -16.73 -62.03
N ALA A 872 17.70 -17.41 -62.20
CA ALA A 872 18.72 -17.56 -61.16
C ALA A 872 19.35 -16.21 -60.79
N TYR A 873 19.66 -15.36 -61.77
CA TYR A 873 20.15 -14.00 -61.55
C TYR A 873 19.10 -13.13 -60.82
N ILE A 874 17.85 -13.11 -61.31
CA ILE A 874 16.74 -12.38 -60.67
C ILE A 874 16.54 -12.86 -59.23
N LYS A 875 16.55 -14.18 -58.99
CA LYS A 875 16.39 -14.78 -57.65
C LYS A 875 17.49 -14.30 -56.69
N ASN A 876 18.74 -14.26 -57.12
CA ASN A 876 19.84 -13.79 -56.28
C ASN A 876 19.76 -12.29 -55.97
N VAL A 877 19.38 -11.46 -56.96
CA VAL A 877 19.17 -10.02 -56.77
C VAL A 877 18.01 -9.75 -55.80
N LEU A 878 16.87 -10.43 -55.97
CA LEU A 878 15.73 -10.32 -55.06
C LEU A 878 16.09 -10.77 -53.63
N LEU A 879 16.92 -11.81 -53.49
CA LEU A 879 17.32 -12.32 -52.17
C LEU A 879 18.19 -11.31 -51.40
N GLY A 880 19.18 -10.69 -52.04
CA GLY A 880 20.04 -9.69 -51.38
C GLY A 880 19.28 -8.43 -50.93
N PHE A 881 18.31 -7.97 -51.71
CA PHE A 881 17.42 -6.87 -51.30
C PHE A 881 16.41 -7.28 -50.22
N LEU A 882 16.07 -8.56 -50.09
CA LEU A 882 15.28 -9.08 -48.98
C LEU A 882 16.12 -9.25 -47.70
N GLU A 883 17.42 -9.51 -47.82
CA GLU A 883 18.35 -9.62 -46.70
C GLU A 883 18.52 -8.27 -45.96
N HIS A 884 18.71 -7.18 -46.70
CA HIS A 884 18.87 -5.84 -46.11
C HIS A 884 17.53 -5.12 -45.86
N ARG A 885 17.07 -5.10 -44.59
CA ARG A 885 15.71 -4.65 -44.19
C ARG A 885 15.33 -3.24 -44.66
N GLU A 886 16.26 -2.30 -44.78
CA GLU A 886 16.00 -0.92 -45.23
C GLU A 886 15.72 -0.84 -46.75
N GLN A 887 16.42 -1.66 -47.55
CA GLN A 887 16.34 -1.63 -49.01
C GLN A 887 15.10 -2.33 -49.57
N ARG A 888 14.42 -3.16 -48.77
CA ARG A 888 13.13 -3.81 -49.10
C ARG A 888 12.07 -2.82 -49.62
N SER A 889 12.11 -1.57 -49.16
CA SER A 889 11.24 -0.49 -49.62
C SER A 889 11.40 -0.16 -51.11
N GLN A 890 12.61 -0.31 -51.66
CA GLN A 890 12.96 -0.02 -53.06
C GLN A 890 12.68 -1.22 -53.99
N LEU A 891 12.48 -2.41 -53.42
CA LEU A 891 12.14 -3.64 -54.14
C LEU A 891 10.71 -3.60 -54.72
N LEU A 892 9.78 -2.92 -54.03
CA LEU A 892 8.35 -3.00 -54.31
C LEU A 892 7.97 -2.61 -55.75
N PRO A 893 8.43 -1.47 -56.32
CA PRO A 893 8.07 -1.10 -57.69
C PRO A 893 8.64 -2.08 -58.73
N VAL A 894 9.81 -2.67 -58.45
CA VAL A 894 10.49 -3.62 -59.34
C VAL A 894 9.75 -4.96 -59.36
N VAL A 895 9.36 -5.48 -58.19
CA VAL A 895 8.61 -6.75 -58.11
C VAL A 895 7.19 -6.60 -58.67
N THR A 896 6.50 -5.49 -58.36
CA THR A 896 5.16 -5.21 -58.91
C THR A 896 5.17 -5.12 -60.44
N THR A 897 6.22 -4.54 -61.04
CA THR A 897 6.36 -4.47 -62.51
C THR A 897 6.86 -5.78 -63.15
N LEU A 898 7.73 -6.55 -62.51
CA LEU A 898 8.19 -7.84 -63.06
C LEU A 898 7.09 -8.91 -63.05
N LEU A 899 6.32 -8.99 -61.95
CA LEU A 899 5.30 -10.03 -61.74
C LEU A 899 3.88 -9.57 -62.08
N HIS A 900 3.70 -8.32 -62.56
CA HIS A 900 2.39 -7.73 -62.89
C HIS A 900 1.37 -7.84 -61.74
N LEU A 901 1.83 -7.57 -60.51
CA LEU A 901 1.00 -7.69 -59.32
C LEU A 901 -0.08 -6.61 -59.25
N ASP A 902 -1.30 -7.02 -58.95
CA ASP A 902 -2.39 -6.08 -58.68
C ASP A 902 -2.23 -5.39 -57.32
N LYS A 903 -2.95 -4.28 -57.11
CA LYS A 903 -2.87 -3.48 -55.87
C LYS A 903 -3.31 -4.22 -54.60
N SER A 904 -3.98 -5.38 -54.73
CA SER A 904 -4.23 -6.31 -53.63
C SER A 904 -2.97 -7.04 -53.19
N ASP A 905 -2.12 -7.38 -54.15
CA ASP A 905 -1.02 -8.32 -53.99
C ASP A 905 0.25 -7.56 -53.59
N GLU A 906 0.42 -6.33 -54.11
CA GLU A 906 1.33 -5.32 -53.55
C GLU A 906 1.05 -5.07 -52.05
N ARG A 907 -0.23 -4.94 -51.65
CA ARG A 907 -0.63 -4.78 -50.25
C ARG A 907 -0.39 -6.03 -49.40
N ARG A 908 -0.60 -7.22 -49.95
CA ARG A 908 -0.27 -8.49 -49.27
C ARG A 908 1.23 -8.61 -49.07
N LEU A 909 2.03 -8.35 -50.10
CA LEU A 909 3.49 -8.35 -50.04
C LEU A 909 4.02 -7.34 -49.01
N LEU A 910 3.49 -6.12 -48.97
CA LEU A 910 3.81 -5.13 -47.95
C LEU A 910 3.47 -5.59 -46.52
N THR A 911 2.31 -6.21 -46.32
CA THR A 911 1.90 -6.75 -45.02
C THR A 911 2.81 -7.91 -44.58
N SER A 912 3.32 -8.71 -45.51
CA SER A 912 4.28 -9.80 -45.25
C SER A 912 5.75 -9.37 -45.11
N LEU A 913 6.09 -8.10 -45.40
CA LEU A 913 7.46 -7.57 -45.33
C LEU A 913 7.76 -6.70 -44.10
N LYS A 914 6.72 -6.40 -43.29
CA LYS A 914 6.78 -5.52 -42.11
C LYS A 914 7.40 -6.21 -40.90
#